data_AF-M4RIV8-F1
#
_entry.id   AF-M4RIV8-F1
#
_cell.length_a   1.000
_cell.length_b   1.000
_cell.length_c   1.000
_cell.angle_alpha   90.00
_cell.angle_beta   90.00
_cell.angle_gamma   90.00
#
_symmetry.space_group_name_H-M   'P 1'
#
loop_
_entity.id
_entity.type
_entity.pdbx_description
1 polymer ?
#
loop_
_entity_poly.entity_id
_entity_poly.type
_entity_poly.pdbx_seq_one_letter_code
_entity_poly.pdbx_strand_id
1 'polypeptide(L)'
;MAYFYHDNLRMHYLDQGQGSPVLLLHGLGSCAQDWLLQIEALSEHHRVIALDLRGHGESETVSRPYEMKHLASDAMALMKNLELPAYQVVGFSLGGMVTFELALQAKTTLQAMVIINSGPQVAGMSRSLRWQLGIRLLVIKVLGMRRLGHLIGKKLFPLEGQQALRSRFEARMTAMDATSYKLALQAIAAFSVQQHIHLMQQPTLVISADQDYTPVSMKADYVQNMPNAVLEVIADSRHATPMDQPDKLNLILSQFLHTHGQEKKVPHPINFPIKLHYNNKPEKLMNMNMCRTPLTLLATLCILPAVAQSSDLQQQETSIEKIQVTARKRSETMQHIPLAVSALDKTAIERSAINNLVDLQSQVPSLSIYAARGTSSTATVYIRGVGQSDPLWGAEPGVGIYLDDVYLARPQGALLDLLDVERVEVLRGPQGTLYGRNTVGGAIKYITRRPSDEFSAKADVALGSYGQVDAKMAAAGSLVKNKLLASIAVGSFNHDGFGENLYNGSDVSDKDILAARTSLLWLANDNLSLALALDKTRDNSNVRGARRMLVNGFELYFEGLPPLPISEDRYDTNSGAKLQRNTTDTQGASLTIDWDVNDTWSIKSVTAWRDGDTEGAIDFDLGPYPIADVNAHYFDEQRSQELQLNYDGAQWQAVFGLYYMQAKAGGEVHNQFGLPFAALGLAPATLIPGPIYYQFGASGGQVDTDSVALYGDGSWQFSDLWRLSLGLRAGRESKEAEVLNQGFTDNSFTQANGLISANFTNKESWTDVSPRISLDYQPNDDLLIYGSVAKGFKSGGFNVRANTLQVPDSAKPYEPESVLTYELGFKPTLANQLQLSMAFFLSQYKDIQLSIFTGVDSDNDGNNDGFFGDFTNAGRGRIRGVEFDYLWTPGQGWRLWGNAAYLDAQYQEYMSGGVNLADQKEFTDVPKLAYSFNIQKLWSWNNSAELSATLSYQWRDEVQPVTNQSVLLKQPAFGLLNATLLLTPQDSHWRLALEAKNLGDVEYRTTGYDLTDSGFPILIGYYGNPRTLTLRATYQF
;
A
#
# COMPACT_ATOMS: atom_id res chain seq x y z
N MET A 1 -57.91 0.09 -3.20
CA MET A 1 -56.79 0.91 -3.70
C MET A 1 -57.19 2.35 -3.55
N ALA A 2 -56.40 3.12 -2.81
CA ALA A 2 -56.74 4.48 -2.46
C ALA A 2 -55.62 5.41 -2.89
N TYR A 3 -56.01 6.61 -3.33
CA TYR A 3 -55.09 7.66 -3.74
C TYR A 3 -55.26 8.87 -2.82
N PHE A 4 -54.18 9.60 -2.60
CA PHE A 4 -54.21 10.91 -1.96
C PHE A 4 -53.35 11.89 -2.76
N TYR A 5 -53.56 13.18 -2.53
CA TYR A 5 -52.81 14.25 -3.19
C TYR A 5 -51.92 14.97 -2.17
N HIS A 6 -50.64 15.12 -2.52
CA HIS A 6 -49.70 15.95 -1.77
C HIS A 6 -48.63 16.46 -2.74
N ASP A 7 -48.18 17.70 -2.55
CA ASP A 7 -47.19 18.35 -3.42
C ASP A 7 -47.55 18.33 -4.93
N ASN A 8 -48.86 18.46 -5.24
CA ASN A 8 -49.45 18.35 -6.59
C ASN A 8 -49.23 17.00 -7.29
N LEU A 9 -48.92 15.93 -6.55
CA LEU A 9 -48.78 14.58 -7.07
C LEU A 9 -49.91 13.70 -6.57
N ARG A 10 -50.46 12.84 -7.43
CA ARG A 10 -51.36 11.76 -7.03
C ARG A 10 -50.55 10.55 -6.58
N MET A 11 -50.62 10.20 -5.31
CA MET A 11 -49.90 9.07 -4.72
C MET A 11 -50.84 7.93 -4.36
N HIS A 12 -50.39 6.71 -4.60
CA HIS A 12 -51.12 5.47 -4.35
C HIS A 12 -50.70 4.83 -3.02
N TYR A 13 -51.67 4.21 -2.33
CA TYR A 13 -51.39 3.37 -1.18
C TYR A 13 -52.40 2.21 -1.07
N LEU A 14 -51.96 1.16 -0.39
CA LEU A 14 -52.80 0.06 0.08
C LEU A 14 -53.10 0.26 1.57
N ASP A 15 -54.30 -0.12 2.01
CA ASP A 15 -54.76 -0.03 3.40
C ASP A 15 -55.61 -1.26 3.71
N GLN A 16 -55.13 -2.11 4.62
CA GLN A 16 -55.73 -3.40 4.93
C GLN A 16 -55.58 -3.74 6.42
N GLY A 17 -56.57 -4.43 6.98
CA GLY A 17 -56.58 -4.82 8.40
C GLY A 17 -57.21 -3.78 9.33
N GLN A 18 -57.10 -4.04 10.63
CA GLN A 18 -57.63 -3.21 11.72
C GLN A 18 -56.64 -3.28 12.90
N GLY A 19 -56.63 -2.27 13.78
CA GLY A 19 -55.72 -2.24 14.94
C GLY A 19 -54.70 -1.10 14.88
N SER A 20 -53.56 -1.27 15.55
CA SER A 20 -52.53 -0.21 15.59
C SER A 20 -51.93 0.03 14.20
N PRO A 21 -51.79 1.28 13.74
CA PRO A 21 -51.36 1.54 12.37
C PRO A 21 -49.87 1.23 12.13
N VAL A 22 -49.58 0.52 11.04
CA VAL A 22 -48.22 0.20 10.57
C VAL A 22 -48.05 0.67 9.13
N LEU A 23 -47.13 1.59 8.90
CA LEU A 23 -46.78 2.12 7.58
C LEU A 23 -45.60 1.34 6.98
N LEU A 24 -45.79 0.74 5.80
CA LEU A 24 -44.77 0.04 5.03
C LEU A 24 -44.22 0.92 3.91
N LEU A 25 -42.89 1.07 3.84
CA LEU A 25 -42.19 1.86 2.84
C LEU A 25 -41.20 0.99 2.06
N HIS A 26 -41.39 0.89 0.74
CA HIS A 26 -40.63 -0.03 -0.12
C HIS A 26 -39.26 0.51 -0.57
N GLY A 27 -38.45 -0.37 -1.17
CA GLY A 27 -37.13 -0.05 -1.69
C GLY A 27 -37.12 0.63 -3.06
N LEU A 28 -35.93 1.02 -3.54
CA LEU A 28 -35.76 1.59 -4.88
C LEU A 28 -36.07 0.53 -5.95
N GLY A 29 -36.94 0.85 -6.91
CA GLY A 29 -37.35 -0.10 -7.95
C GLY A 29 -38.38 -1.15 -7.51
N SER A 30 -38.93 -0.96 -6.31
CA SER A 30 -39.98 -1.77 -5.70
C SER A 30 -41.30 -0.97 -5.65
N CYS A 31 -42.38 -1.57 -5.17
CA CYS A 31 -43.67 -0.91 -4.93
C CYS A 31 -44.42 -1.56 -3.74
N ALA A 32 -45.57 -1.01 -3.36
CA ALA A 32 -46.44 -1.50 -2.30
C ALA A 32 -46.82 -2.98 -2.47
N GLN A 33 -46.88 -3.47 -3.71
CA GLN A 33 -47.17 -4.89 -3.99
C GLN A 33 -46.00 -5.84 -3.65
N ASP A 34 -44.79 -5.36 -3.33
CA ASP A 34 -43.70 -6.20 -2.80
C ASP A 34 -43.94 -6.59 -1.34
N TRP A 35 -44.84 -5.88 -0.65
CA TRP A 35 -45.20 -6.13 0.74
C TRP A 35 -46.36 -7.11 0.91
N LEU A 36 -46.89 -7.74 -0.15
CA LEU A 36 -48.11 -8.55 -0.05
C LEU A 36 -48.05 -9.64 1.05
N LEU A 37 -46.90 -10.31 1.19
CA LEU A 37 -46.70 -11.34 2.22
C LEU A 37 -46.64 -10.76 3.65
N GLN A 38 -46.14 -9.53 3.79
CA GLN A 38 -46.12 -8.84 5.08
C GLN A 38 -47.49 -8.22 5.40
N ILE A 39 -48.20 -7.69 4.40
CA ILE A 39 -49.55 -7.16 4.56
C ILE A 39 -50.48 -8.27 5.02
N GLU A 40 -50.43 -9.45 4.38
CA GLU A 40 -51.22 -10.61 4.77
C GLU A 40 -50.97 -10.99 6.24
N ALA A 41 -49.70 -11.19 6.61
CA ALA A 41 -49.33 -11.59 7.97
C ALA A 41 -49.63 -10.53 9.05
N LEU A 42 -49.36 -9.25 8.78
CA LEU A 42 -49.53 -8.19 9.78
C LEU A 42 -50.99 -7.71 9.91
N SER A 43 -51.80 -7.86 8.85
CA SER A 43 -53.19 -7.38 8.85
C SER A 43 -54.13 -8.16 9.79
N GLU A 44 -53.67 -9.29 10.33
CA GLU A 44 -54.38 -10.05 11.37
C GLU A 44 -54.50 -9.26 12.68
N HIS A 45 -53.54 -8.38 12.97
CA HIS A 45 -53.43 -7.67 14.26
C HIS A 45 -53.18 -6.16 14.13
N HIS A 46 -52.86 -5.68 12.94
CA HIS A 46 -52.53 -4.28 12.67
C HIS A 46 -53.34 -3.74 11.47
N ARG A 47 -53.54 -2.42 11.45
CA ARG A 47 -53.96 -1.72 10.23
C ARG A 47 -52.72 -1.39 9.42
N VAL A 48 -52.48 -2.13 8.35
CA VAL A 48 -51.26 -2.07 7.54
C VAL A 48 -51.49 -1.17 6.33
N ILE A 49 -50.65 -0.15 6.20
CA ILE A 49 -50.72 0.84 5.14
C ILE A 49 -49.43 0.77 4.34
N ALA A 50 -49.48 0.42 3.06
CA ALA A 50 -48.30 0.36 2.20
C ALA A 50 -48.33 1.49 1.17
N LEU A 51 -47.40 2.43 1.27
CA LEU A 51 -47.32 3.60 0.38
C LEU A 51 -46.43 3.28 -0.83
N ASP A 52 -46.92 3.58 -2.03
CA ASP A 52 -46.07 3.76 -3.20
C ASP A 52 -45.41 5.15 -3.14
N LEU A 53 -44.09 5.19 -2.97
CA LEU A 53 -43.34 6.44 -2.96
C LEU A 53 -43.48 7.17 -4.31
N ARG A 54 -43.36 8.50 -4.33
CA ARG A 54 -43.42 9.28 -5.59
C ARG A 54 -42.53 8.66 -6.67
N GLY A 55 -43.04 8.54 -7.88
CA GLY A 55 -42.35 7.91 -9.02
C GLY A 55 -42.20 6.38 -8.97
N HIS A 56 -42.82 5.70 -8.02
CA HIS A 56 -42.82 4.23 -7.90
C HIS A 56 -44.26 3.68 -7.92
N GLY A 57 -44.39 2.40 -8.32
CA GLY A 57 -45.69 1.71 -8.33
C GLY A 57 -46.74 2.47 -9.15
N GLU A 58 -47.90 2.73 -8.52
CA GLU A 58 -48.99 3.48 -9.15
C GLU A 58 -49.00 4.99 -8.77
N SER A 59 -48.01 5.44 -7.99
CA SER A 59 -47.82 6.86 -7.72
C SER A 59 -47.30 7.60 -8.94
N GLU A 60 -47.72 8.86 -9.09
CA GLU A 60 -47.40 9.67 -10.26
C GLU A 60 -45.89 9.84 -10.47
N THR A 61 -45.47 9.82 -11.74
CA THR A 61 -44.08 10.00 -12.15
C THR A 61 -43.60 11.42 -11.88
N VAL A 62 -42.32 11.58 -11.57
CA VAL A 62 -41.74 12.87 -11.17
C VAL A 62 -40.70 13.36 -12.19
N SER A 63 -40.75 14.65 -12.49
CA SER A 63 -39.88 15.31 -13.48
C SER A 63 -38.93 16.34 -12.89
N ARG A 64 -39.07 16.65 -11.59
CA ARG A 64 -38.25 17.64 -10.87
C ARG A 64 -37.45 16.98 -9.74
N PRO A 65 -36.20 17.41 -9.50
CA PRO A 65 -35.39 16.90 -8.38
C PRO A 65 -36.10 17.05 -7.04
N TYR A 66 -35.87 16.07 -6.17
CA TYR A 66 -36.34 16.06 -4.79
C TYR A 66 -35.29 15.42 -3.89
N GLU A 67 -35.45 15.63 -2.58
CA GLU A 67 -34.59 15.12 -1.52
C GLU A 67 -35.35 14.13 -0.63
N MET A 68 -34.63 13.39 0.23
CA MET A 68 -35.24 12.41 1.14
C MET A 68 -36.35 13.00 2.04
N LYS A 69 -36.19 14.26 2.49
CA LYS A 69 -37.21 14.99 3.27
C LYS A 69 -38.56 15.12 2.56
N HIS A 70 -38.59 15.14 1.23
CA HIS A 70 -39.83 15.18 0.47
C HIS A 70 -40.54 13.82 0.48
N LEU A 71 -39.79 12.72 0.39
CA LEU A 71 -40.34 11.37 0.53
C LEU A 71 -40.89 11.13 1.95
N ALA A 72 -40.21 11.65 2.97
CA ALA A 72 -40.71 11.62 4.35
C ALA A 72 -41.98 12.48 4.51
N SER A 73 -42.02 13.65 3.87
CA SER A 73 -43.21 14.51 3.84
C SER A 73 -44.41 13.80 3.20
N ASP A 74 -44.21 13.02 2.14
CA ASP A 74 -45.27 12.21 1.51
C ASP A 74 -45.90 11.22 2.49
N ALA A 75 -45.04 10.47 3.20
CA ALA A 75 -45.47 9.52 4.21
C ALA A 75 -46.25 10.20 5.34
N MET A 76 -45.76 11.34 5.85
CA MET A 76 -46.46 12.13 6.88
C MET A 76 -47.80 12.66 6.38
N ALA A 77 -47.86 13.14 5.14
CA ALA A 77 -49.10 13.64 4.53
C ALA A 77 -50.14 12.53 4.41
N LEU A 78 -49.74 11.31 4.06
CA LEU A 78 -50.64 10.15 4.06
C LEU A 78 -51.19 9.87 5.45
N MET A 79 -50.32 9.79 6.47
CA MET A 79 -50.76 9.52 7.85
C MET A 79 -51.72 10.60 8.36
N LYS A 80 -51.46 11.87 8.02
CA LYS A 80 -52.36 12.99 8.32
C LYS A 80 -53.70 12.88 7.57
N ASN A 81 -53.67 12.52 6.29
CA ASN A 81 -54.87 12.36 5.46
C ASN A 81 -55.76 11.19 5.94
N LEU A 82 -55.16 10.17 6.55
CA LEU A 82 -55.86 9.04 7.16
C LEU A 82 -56.26 9.29 8.63
N GLU A 83 -55.99 10.48 9.15
CA GLU A 83 -56.27 10.88 10.54
C GLU A 83 -55.62 9.94 11.58
N LEU A 84 -54.36 9.55 11.33
CA LEU A 84 -53.60 8.64 12.18
C LEU A 84 -52.56 9.42 13.00
N PRO A 85 -52.88 9.83 14.24
CA PRO A 85 -52.00 10.66 15.06
C PRO A 85 -50.80 9.88 15.64
N ALA A 86 -50.84 8.55 15.64
CA ALA A 86 -49.75 7.71 16.09
C ALA A 86 -49.66 6.43 15.24
N TYR A 87 -48.45 6.06 14.82
CA TYR A 87 -48.21 4.92 13.94
C TYR A 87 -46.79 4.35 14.10
N GLN A 88 -46.60 3.12 13.66
CA GLN A 88 -45.29 2.46 13.53
C GLN A 88 -44.87 2.43 12.06
N VAL A 89 -43.57 2.37 11.77
CA VAL A 89 -43.05 2.35 10.39
C VAL A 89 -42.14 1.15 10.15
N VAL A 90 -42.26 0.51 8.99
CA VAL A 90 -41.32 -0.50 8.49
C VAL A 90 -40.78 -0.03 7.14
N GLY A 91 -39.50 0.31 7.10
CA GLY A 91 -38.83 0.81 5.90
C GLY A 91 -37.80 -0.16 5.35
N PHE A 92 -37.94 -0.55 4.09
CA PHE A 92 -36.98 -1.39 3.38
C PHE A 92 -36.14 -0.57 2.39
N SER A 93 -34.81 -0.67 2.47
CA SER A 93 -33.87 -0.03 1.52
C SER A 93 -34.13 1.48 1.42
N LEU A 94 -34.53 2.02 0.26
CA LEU A 94 -34.98 3.42 0.12
C LEU A 94 -36.00 3.81 1.21
N GLY A 95 -37.00 2.96 1.49
CA GLY A 95 -37.98 3.20 2.55
C GLY A 95 -37.36 3.27 3.95
N GLY A 96 -36.25 2.59 4.20
CA GLY A 96 -35.47 2.71 5.43
C GLY A 96 -34.83 4.08 5.58
N MET A 97 -34.31 4.65 4.48
CA MET A 97 -33.80 6.04 4.47
C MET A 97 -34.91 7.05 4.73
N VAL A 98 -36.09 6.84 4.14
CA VAL A 98 -37.29 7.65 4.43
C VAL A 98 -37.69 7.53 5.90
N THR A 99 -37.54 6.34 6.50
CA THR A 99 -37.86 6.10 7.92
C THR A 99 -36.94 6.87 8.86
N PHE A 100 -35.63 6.92 8.57
CA PHE A 100 -34.69 7.75 9.31
C PHE A 100 -35.04 9.24 9.27
N GLU A 101 -35.41 9.73 8.08
CA GLU A 101 -35.84 11.11 7.89
C GLU A 101 -37.16 11.40 8.63
N LEU A 102 -38.11 10.46 8.59
CA LEU A 102 -39.36 10.52 9.35
C LEU A 102 -39.10 10.61 10.86
N ALA A 103 -38.15 9.86 11.41
CA ALA A 103 -37.85 9.87 12.84
C ALA A 103 -37.39 11.25 13.35
N LEU A 104 -36.77 12.07 12.49
CA LEU A 104 -36.38 13.44 12.81
C LEU A 104 -37.56 14.41 12.78
N GLN A 105 -38.50 14.22 11.84
CA GLN A 105 -39.61 15.14 11.58
C GLN A 105 -40.88 14.81 12.38
N ALA A 106 -41.11 13.54 12.70
CA ALA A 106 -42.34 12.99 13.29
C ALA A 106 -42.12 12.48 14.73
N LYS A 107 -41.34 13.21 15.54
CA LYS A 107 -40.87 12.78 16.88
C LYS A 107 -41.99 12.38 17.85
N THR A 108 -43.15 13.02 17.76
CA THR A 108 -44.30 12.81 18.66
C THR A 108 -45.34 11.84 18.12
N THR A 109 -45.33 11.54 16.82
CA THR A 109 -46.34 10.70 16.15
C THR A 109 -45.78 9.31 15.77
N LEU A 110 -44.47 9.17 15.56
CA LEU A 110 -43.83 7.88 15.31
C LEU A 110 -43.60 7.11 16.62
N GLN A 111 -44.30 5.98 16.80
CA GLN A 111 -44.25 5.18 18.02
C GLN A 111 -43.07 4.20 18.07
N ALA A 112 -42.77 3.55 16.94
CA ALA A 112 -41.65 2.63 16.77
C ALA A 112 -41.28 2.54 15.29
N MET A 113 -40.06 2.12 14.99
CA MET A 113 -39.61 1.97 13.61
C MET A 113 -38.77 0.73 13.36
N VAL A 114 -38.92 0.14 12.18
CA VAL A 114 -38.14 -0.98 11.68
C VAL A 114 -37.39 -0.57 10.42
N ILE A 115 -36.09 -0.85 10.35
CA ILE A 115 -35.22 -0.51 9.23
C ILE A 115 -34.63 -1.80 8.67
N ILE A 116 -35.00 -2.16 7.43
CA ILE A 116 -34.56 -3.39 6.77
C ILE A 116 -33.55 -3.05 5.68
N ASN A 117 -32.33 -3.61 5.77
CA ASN A 117 -31.27 -3.48 4.78
C ASN A 117 -31.03 -2.03 4.30
N SER A 118 -30.94 -1.09 5.24
CA SER A 118 -30.71 0.34 4.97
C SER A 118 -29.77 0.93 6.01
N GLY A 119 -29.35 2.18 5.83
CA GLY A 119 -28.53 2.95 6.77
C GLY A 119 -28.87 4.44 6.77
N PRO A 120 -28.42 5.19 7.78
CA PRO A 120 -28.76 6.61 7.97
C PRO A 120 -27.97 7.57 7.08
N GLN A 121 -27.05 7.06 6.26
CA GLN A 121 -26.33 7.89 5.30
C GLN A 121 -25.88 7.14 4.06
N VAL A 122 -25.75 7.89 2.98
CA VAL A 122 -25.02 7.54 1.75
C VAL A 122 -23.93 8.58 1.47
N ALA A 123 -24.09 9.82 1.97
CA ALA A 123 -23.09 10.88 1.85
C ALA A 123 -21.80 10.50 2.61
N GLY A 124 -20.66 10.50 1.90
CA GLY A 124 -19.42 9.82 2.30
C GLY A 124 -19.04 8.62 1.39
N MET A 125 -19.67 8.52 0.22
CA MET A 125 -19.52 7.41 -0.75
C MET A 125 -18.07 6.98 -0.99
N SER A 126 -17.82 5.66 -0.92
CA SER A 126 -16.65 5.05 -1.57
C SER A 126 -16.70 5.31 -3.09
N ARG A 127 -15.54 5.41 -3.75
CA ARG A 127 -15.46 5.53 -5.22
C ARG A 127 -16.17 4.36 -5.92
N SER A 128 -16.19 3.18 -5.31
CA SER A 128 -16.89 1.99 -5.81
C SER A 128 -18.41 2.18 -5.88
N LEU A 129 -19.04 2.82 -4.88
CA LEU A 129 -20.48 3.09 -4.90
C LEU A 129 -20.85 4.19 -5.91
N ARG A 130 -20.01 5.23 -6.04
CA ARG A 130 -20.15 6.26 -7.10
C ARG A 130 -20.07 5.64 -8.49
N TRP A 131 -19.12 4.73 -8.68
CA TRP A 131 -18.95 4.00 -9.92
C TRP A 131 -20.15 3.09 -10.21
N GLN A 132 -20.67 2.36 -9.21
CA GLN A 132 -21.88 1.55 -9.38
C GLN A 132 -23.11 2.39 -9.71
N LEU A 133 -23.30 3.53 -9.06
CA LEU A 133 -24.37 4.49 -9.41
C LEU A 133 -24.17 5.05 -10.81
N GLY A 134 -22.94 5.43 -11.18
CA GLY A 134 -22.57 5.87 -12.53
C GLY A 134 -22.83 4.82 -13.60
N ILE A 135 -22.50 3.55 -13.33
CA ILE A 135 -22.82 2.41 -14.21
C ILE A 135 -24.33 2.26 -14.34
N ARG A 136 -25.10 2.36 -13.25
CA ARG A 136 -26.57 2.27 -13.34
C ARG A 136 -27.12 3.39 -14.21
N LEU A 137 -26.65 4.63 -14.04
CA LEU A 137 -27.03 5.76 -14.90
C LEU A 137 -26.63 5.55 -16.36
N LEU A 138 -25.44 4.99 -16.63
CA LEU A 138 -24.96 4.65 -17.96
C LEU A 138 -25.79 3.54 -18.60
N VAL A 139 -26.08 2.46 -17.87
CA VAL A 139 -26.93 1.34 -18.32
C VAL A 139 -28.33 1.83 -18.65
N ILE A 140 -28.93 2.72 -17.84
CA ILE A 140 -30.23 3.32 -18.17
C ILE A 140 -30.14 4.12 -19.47
N LYS A 141 -29.06 4.90 -19.64
CA LYS A 141 -28.86 5.76 -20.82
C LYS A 141 -28.62 4.95 -22.10
N VAL A 142 -27.91 3.83 -22.02
CA VAL A 142 -27.46 3.05 -23.19
C VAL A 142 -28.37 1.86 -23.49
N LEU A 143 -28.90 1.19 -22.46
CA LEU A 143 -29.58 -0.11 -22.55
C LEU A 143 -31.01 -0.13 -21.98
N GLY A 144 -31.45 0.94 -21.31
CA GLY A 144 -32.80 1.10 -20.78
C GLY A 144 -33.10 0.35 -19.47
N MET A 145 -34.28 0.60 -18.90
CA MET A 145 -34.72 0.08 -17.60
C MET A 145 -34.84 -1.46 -17.55
N ARG A 146 -35.24 -2.10 -18.66
CA ARG A 146 -35.36 -3.56 -18.74
C ARG A 146 -34.03 -4.27 -18.48
N ARG A 147 -32.95 -3.81 -19.13
CA ARG A 147 -31.61 -4.40 -18.94
C ARG A 147 -31.08 -4.15 -17.53
N LEU A 148 -31.38 -2.98 -16.95
CA LEU A 148 -31.06 -2.71 -15.56
C LEU A 148 -31.81 -3.66 -14.61
N GLY A 149 -33.12 -3.88 -14.83
CA GLY A 149 -33.94 -4.80 -14.06
C GLY A 149 -33.39 -6.23 -14.07
N HIS A 150 -33.01 -6.75 -15.24
CA HIS A 150 -32.39 -8.08 -15.38
C HIS A 150 -31.08 -8.22 -14.60
N LEU A 151 -30.19 -7.21 -14.70
CA LEU A 151 -28.90 -7.23 -14.00
C LEU A 151 -29.06 -7.17 -12.48
N ILE A 152 -29.95 -6.30 -11.98
CA ILE A 152 -30.21 -6.18 -10.54
C ILE A 152 -30.95 -7.42 -10.02
N GLY A 153 -31.95 -7.93 -10.76
CA GLY A 153 -32.71 -9.11 -10.37
C GLY A 153 -31.83 -10.35 -10.18
N LYS A 154 -30.85 -10.58 -11.07
CA LYS A 154 -29.86 -11.66 -10.89
C LYS A 154 -29.00 -11.51 -9.63
N LYS A 155 -28.68 -10.28 -9.23
CA LYS A 155 -27.87 -10.01 -8.04
C LYS A 155 -28.68 -10.17 -6.75
N LEU A 156 -29.93 -9.72 -6.76
CA LEU A 156 -30.86 -9.82 -5.61
C LEU A 156 -31.27 -11.27 -5.36
N PHE A 157 -31.49 -12.04 -6.44
CA PHE A 157 -32.01 -13.41 -6.36
C PHE A 157 -31.11 -14.34 -7.19
N PRO A 158 -29.97 -14.82 -6.67
CA PRO A 158 -29.02 -15.62 -7.45
C PRO A 158 -29.36 -17.12 -7.51
N LEU A 159 -30.17 -17.64 -6.60
CA LEU A 159 -30.42 -19.09 -6.49
C LEU A 159 -31.29 -19.59 -7.65
N GLU A 160 -31.08 -20.83 -8.10
CA GLU A 160 -31.81 -21.40 -9.25
C GLU A 160 -33.34 -21.40 -9.01
N GLY A 161 -33.79 -21.71 -7.80
CA GLY A 161 -35.21 -21.70 -7.41
C GLY A 161 -35.90 -20.33 -7.37
N GLN A 162 -35.17 -19.22 -7.48
CA GLN A 162 -35.73 -17.86 -7.36
C GLN A 162 -36.13 -17.23 -8.71
N GLN A 163 -36.36 -18.03 -9.75
CA GLN A 163 -36.68 -17.51 -11.09
C GLN A 163 -37.97 -16.70 -11.15
N ALA A 164 -38.99 -17.07 -10.35
CA ALA A 164 -40.24 -16.33 -10.25
C ALA A 164 -40.02 -14.93 -9.64
N LEU A 165 -39.18 -14.81 -8.60
CA LEU A 165 -38.82 -13.54 -7.97
C LEU A 165 -38.07 -12.62 -8.94
N ARG A 166 -37.07 -13.17 -9.66
CA ARG A 166 -36.34 -12.43 -10.72
C ARG A 166 -37.28 -11.85 -11.77
N SER A 167 -38.20 -12.68 -12.27
CA SER A 167 -39.12 -12.28 -13.34
C SER A 167 -40.10 -11.20 -12.89
N ARG A 168 -40.62 -11.31 -11.66
CA ARG A 168 -41.51 -10.30 -11.06
C ARG A 168 -40.78 -8.97 -10.83
N PHE A 169 -39.57 -9.02 -10.30
CA PHE A 169 -38.74 -7.82 -10.08
C PHE A 169 -38.35 -7.14 -11.40
N GLU A 170 -37.94 -7.91 -12.42
CA GLU A 170 -37.61 -7.38 -13.75
C GLU A 170 -38.82 -6.69 -14.40
N ALA A 171 -40.02 -7.28 -14.31
CA ALA A 171 -41.24 -6.68 -14.84
C ALA A 171 -41.55 -5.34 -14.16
N ARG A 172 -41.40 -5.24 -12.83
CA ARG A 172 -41.62 -4.00 -12.07
C ARG A 172 -40.60 -2.92 -12.40
N MET A 173 -39.33 -3.29 -12.44
CA MET A 173 -38.25 -2.38 -12.87
C MET A 173 -38.44 -1.87 -14.29
N THR A 174 -38.99 -2.70 -15.18
CA THR A 174 -39.28 -2.30 -16.58
C THR A 174 -40.44 -1.33 -16.68
N ALA A 175 -41.44 -1.44 -15.80
CA ALA A 175 -42.61 -0.56 -15.77
C ALA A 175 -42.35 0.82 -15.15
N MET A 176 -41.25 0.98 -14.41
CA MET A 176 -40.92 2.23 -13.72
C MET A 176 -40.33 3.28 -14.68
N ASP A 177 -40.75 4.53 -14.51
CA ASP A 177 -40.21 5.65 -15.29
C ASP A 177 -38.72 5.88 -14.99
N ALA A 178 -37.93 5.95 -16.06
CA ALA A 178 -36.48 6.09 -15.99
C ALA A 178 -36.05 7.45 -15.38
N THR A 179 -36.85 8.50 -15.55
CA THR A 179 -36.55 9.82 -14.99
C THR A 179 -36.75 9.80 -13.47
N SER A 180 -37.88 9.27 -13.02
CA SER A 180 -38.23 9.08 -11.62
C SER A 180 -37.16 8.24 -10.89
N TYR A 181 -36.69 7.15 -11.51
CA TYR A 181 -35.61 6.34 -10.94
C TYR A 181 -34.28 7.11 -10.79
N LYS A 182 -33.91 7.92 -11.78
CA LYS A 182 -32.69 8.74 -11.72
C LYS A 182 -32.77 9.78 -10.62
N LEU A 183 -33.92 10.43 -10.46
CA LEU A 183 -34.15 11.42 -9.41
C LEU A 183 -34.13 10.76 -8.02
N ALA A 184 -34.69 9.56 -7.87
CA ALA A 184 -34.58 8.77 -6.65
C ALA A 184 -33.12 8.40 -6.34
N LEU A 185 -32.32 7.99 -7.34
CA LEU A 185 -30.89 7.73 -7.18
C LEU A 185 -30.11 8.99 -6.75
N GLN A 186 -30.48 10.16 -7.27
CA GLN A 186 -29.88 11.43 -6.86
C GLN A 186 -30.23 11.79 -5.41
N ALA A 187 -31.50 11.60 -5.01
CA ALA A 187 -31.94 11.80 -3.64
C ALA A 187 -31.20 10.85 -2.66
N ILE A 188 -31.04 9.58 -3.04
CA ILE A 188 -30.25 8.60 -2.28
C ILE A 188 -28.80 9.05 -2.16
N ALA A 189 -28.16 9.46 -3.26
CA ALA A 189 -26.75 9.87 -3.26
C ALA A 189 -26.47 11.11 -2.39
N ALA A 190 -27.48 11.97 -2.18
CA ALA A 190 -27.40 13.16 -1.35
C ALA A 190 -27.83 12.93 0.12
N PHE A 191 -28.36 11.74 0.46
CA PHE A 191 -28.93 11.48 1.77
C PHE A 191 -27.86 11.29 2.86
N SER A 192 -27.99 12.03 3.97
CA SER A 192 -27.32 11.72 5.24
C SER A 192 -28.04 12.37 6.42
N VAL A 193 -28.33 11.56 7.42
CA VAL A 193 -28.78 11.97 8.76
C VAL A 193 -27.93 11.35 9.86
N GLN A 194 -26.77 10.77 9.53
CA GLN A 194 -25.87 10.08 10.46
C GLN A 194 -25.59 10.90 11.73
N GLN A 195 -25.35 12.20 11.58
CA GLN A 195 -25.04 13.08 12.71
C GLN A 195 -26.22 13.28 13.67
N HIS A 196 -27.45 12.91 13.28
CA HIS A 196 -28.67 13.14 14.05
C HIS A 196 -29.30 11.85 14.61
N ILE A 197 -28.74 10.67 14.33
CA ILE A 197 -29.36 9.39 14.75
C ILE A 197 -29.39 9.23 16.27
N HIS A 198 -28.43 9.82 16.99
CA HIS A 198 -28.39 9.83 18.46
C HIS A 198 -29.56 10.62 19.09
N LEU A 199 -30.24 11.46 18.31
CA LEU A 199 -31.42 12.21 18.74
C LEU A 199 -32.73 11.43 18.60
N MET A 200 -32.70 10.25 17.96
CA MET A 200 -33.87 9.39 17.75
C MET A 200 -34.11 8.57 19.01
N GLN A 201 -35.30 8.71 19.61
CA GLN A 201 -35.64 8.09 20.90
C GLN A 201 -36.66 6.94 20.76
N GLN A 202 -37.21 6.76 19.56
CA GLN A 202 -38.20 5.74 19.24
C GLN A 202 -37.57 4.35 19.35
N PRO A 203 -38.28 3.35 19.94
CA PRO A 203 -37.89 1.95 19.82
C PRO A 203 -37.62 1.60 18.36
N THR A 204 -36.43 1.07 18.11
CA THR A 204 -35.92 0.84 16.75
C THR A 204 -35.46 -0.61 16.59
N LEU A 205 -35.96 -1.29 15.57
CA LEU A 205 -35.46 -2.59 15.16
C LEU A 205 -34.76 -2.45 13.81
N VAL A 206 -33.49 -2.82 13.75
CA VAL A 206 -32.73 -2.90 12.51
C VAL A 206 -32.62 -4.35 12.10
N ILE A 207 -33.01 -4.67 10.88
CA ILE A 207 -32.94 -6.02 10.31
C ILE A 207 -31.90 -6.01 9.18
N SER A 208 -30.89 -6.87 9.31
CA SER A 208 -29.90 -7.12 8.26
C SER A 208 -30.04 -8.52 7.70
N ALA A 209 -29.98 -8.65 6.38
CA ALA A 209 -29.57 -9.89 5.75
C ALA A 209 -28.08 -10.16 6.01
N ASP A 210 -27.70 -11.43 6.17
CA ASP A 210 -26.31 -11.87 6.34
C ASP A 210 -25.48 -11.71 5.05
N GLN A 211 -26.11 -11.82 3.88
CA GLN A 211 -25.50 -11.62 2.57
C GLN A 211 -25.95 -10.31 1.89
N ASP A 212 -26.31 -9.29 2.68
CA ASP A 212 -26.65 -7.97 2.14
C ASP A 212 -25.43 -7.25 1.53
N TYR A 213 -25.65 -6.41 0.52
CA TYR A 213 -24.55 -5.62 -0.05
C TYR A 213 -24.12 -4.45 0.84
N THR A 214 -24.94 -4.05 1.82
CA THR A 214 -24.48 -3.23 2.94
C THR A 214 -24.13 -4.18 4.11
N PRO A 215 -22.86 -4.25 4.54
CA PRO A 215 -22.44 -5.24 5.53
C PRO A 215 -23.23 -5.16 6.85
N VAL A 216 -23.35 -6.29 7.54
CA VAL A 216 -23.92 -6.36 8.91
C VAL A 216 -23.16 -5.42 9.85
N SER A 217 -21.83 -5.37 9.74
CA SER A 217 -20.95 -4.51 10.54
C SER A 217 -21.32 -3.03 10.44
N MET A 218 -21.59 -2.51 9.23
CA MET A 218 -22.04 -1.13 9.03
C MET A 218 -23.32 -0.82 9.80
N LYS A 219 -24.24 -1.79 9.91
CA LYS A 219 -25.50 -1.61 10.65
C LYS A 219 -25.28 -1.70 12.15
N ALA A 220 -24.42 -2.62 12.59
CA ALA A 220 -24.00 -2.70 13.98
C ALA A 220 -23.39 -1.37 14.45
N ASP A 221 -22.55 -0.74 13.63
CA ASP A 221 -21.88 0.54 13.94
C ASP A 221 -22.89 1.68 14.23
N TYR A 222 -23.93 1.86 13.41
CA TYR A 222 -24.89 2.94 13.65
C TYR A 222 -25.94 2.56 14.71
N VAL A 223 -26.26 1.28 14.89
CA VAL A 223 -27.17 0.81 15.95
C VAL A 223 -26.59 1.11 17.33
N GLN A 224 -25.28 0.96 17.52
CA GLN A 224 -24.60 1.34 18.78
C GLN A 224 -24.77 2.82 19.13
N ASN A 225 -25.00 3.68 18.13
CA ASN A 225 -25.15 5.12 18.28
C ASN A 225 -26.62 5.58 18.31
N MET A 226 -27.58 4.65 18.34
CA MET A 226 -29.01 4.93 18.40
C MET A 226 -29.61 4.48 19.74
N PRO A 227 -30.17 5.40 20.53
CA PRO A 227 -30.92 5.05 21.73
C PRO A 227 -32.08 4.09 21.40
N ASN A 228 -32.22 3.01 22.17
CA ASN A 228 -33.31 2.04 22.02
C ASN A 228 -33.34 1.30 20.66
N ALA A 229 -32.19 1.12 20.01
CA ALA A 229 -32.06 0.32 18.80
C ALA A 229 -31.52 -1.09 19.07
N VAL A 230 -32.07 -2.09 18.38
CA VAL A 230 -31.58 -3.48 18.36
C VAL A 230 -31.33 -3.95 16.93
N LEU A 231 -30.33 -4.81 16.74
CA LEU A 231 -29.98 -5.38 15.44
C LEU A 231 -30.33 -6.87 15.41
N GLU A 232 -31.12 -7.28 14.42
CA GLU A 232 -31.44 -8.68 14.10
C GLU A 232 -30.83 -9.05 12.73
N VAL A 233 -30.25 -10.25 12.64
CA VAL A 233 -29.63 -10.75 11.42
C VAL A 233 -30.39 -11.97 10.91
N ILE A 234 -30.94 -11.88 9.69
CA ILE A 234 -31.63 -12.98 9.03
C ILE A 234 -30.62 -13.74 8.17
N ALA A 235 -30.31 -14.97 8.59
CA ALA A 235 -29.42 -15.88 7.86
C ALA A 235 -30.06 -16.39 6.56
N ASP A 236 -29.21 -16.64 5.56
CA ASP A 236 -29.58 -17.06 4.21
C ASP A 236 -30.51 -16.04 3.50
N SER A 237 -30.28 -14.75 3.75
CA SER A 237 -31.04 -13.66 3.14
C SER A 237 -30.09 -12.71 2.40
N ARG A 238 -30.62 -12.01 1.40
CA ARG A 238 -29.91 -10.96 0.66
C ARG A 238 -30.64 -9.64 0.81
N HIS A 239 -30.24 -8.64 0.02
CA HIS A 239 -30.81 -7.31 0.11
C HIS A 239 -32.34 -7.30 0.04
N ALA A 240 -32.97 -8.18 -0.73
CA ALA A 240 -34.42 -8.22 -0.93
C ALA A 240 -35.16 -9.06 0.15
N THR A 241 -34.79 -8.90 1.43
CA THR A 241 -35.32 -9.70 2.56
C THR A 241 -36.84 -9.87 2.60
N PRO A 242 -37.68 -8.84 2.36
CA PRO A 242 -39.14 -9.01 2.35
C PRO A 242 -39.67 -10.03 1.33
N MET A 243 -38.90 -10.27 0.27
CA MET A 243 -39.25 -11.17 -0.83
C MET A 243 -38.53 -12.52 -0.74
N ASP A 244 -37.30 -12.56 -0.20
CA ASP A 244 -36.48 -13.78 -0.17
C ASP A 244 -36.66 -14.63 1.10
N GLN A 245 -36.92 -14.02 2.26
CA GLN A 245 -37.11 -14.67 3.56
C GLN A 245 -38.36 -14.12 4.28
N PRO A 246 -39.55 -14.15 3.64
CA PRO A 246 -40.76 -13.51 4.15
C PRO A 246 -41.23 -14.08 5.49
N ASP A 247 -41.13 -15.39 5.69
CA ASP A 247 -41.63 -16.04 6.93
C ASP A 247 -40.81 -15.64 8.16
N LYS A 248 -39.47 -15.66 8.04
CA LYS A 248 -38.56 -15.21 9.11
C LYS A 248 -38.76 -13.73 9.40
N LEU A 249 -38.89 -12.91 8.35
CA LEU A 249 -39.14 -11.49 8.51
C LEU A 249 -40.47 -11.22 9.21
N ASN A 250 -41.55 -11.90 8.80
CA ASN A 250 -42.89 -11.72 9.36
C ASN A 250 -42.93 -12.07 10.85
N LEU A 251 -42.23 -13.13 11.27
CA LEU A 251 -42.12 -13.51 12.68
C LEU A 251 -41.48 -12.40 13.52
N ILE A 252 -40.34 -11.89 13.05
CA ILE A 252 -39.59 -10.82 13.74
C ILE A 252 -40.41 -9.51 13.77
N LEU A 253 -41.02 -9.13 12.65
CA LEU A 253 -41.87 -7.94 12.56
C LEU A 253 -43.06 -8.02 13.52
N SER A 254 -43.76 -9.15 13.55
CA SER A 254 -44.93 -9.33 14.39
C SER A 254 -44.57 -9.21 15.87
N GLN A 255 -43.45 -9.80 16.29
CA GLN A 255 -42.99 -9.73 17.68
C GLN A 255 -42.66 -8.28 18.11
N PHE A 256 -41.93 -7.54 17.28
CA PHE A 256 -41.53 -6.17 17.60
C PHE A 256 -42.72 -5.19 17.55
N LEU A 257 -43.51 -5.23 16.48
CA LEU A 257 -44.64 -4.32 16.27
C LEU A 257 -45.77 -4.54 17.27
N HIS A 258 -45.97 -5.78 17.75
CA HIS A 258 -46.92 -6.06 18.80
C HIS A 258 -46.46 -5.51 20.16
N THR A 259 -45.17 -5.69 20.49
CA THR A 259 -44.58 -5.23 21.76
C THR A 259 -44.62 -3.71 21.89
N HIS A 260 -44.45 -2.98 20.79
CA HIS A 260 -44.41 -1.51 20.80
C HIS A 260 -45.67 -0.83 20.27
N GLY A 261 -46.69 -1.60 19.86
CA GLY A 261 -47.97 -1.10 19.33
C GLY A 261 -49.11 -0.99 20.35
N GLN A 262 -48.89 -1.36 21.62
CA GLN A 262 -49.89 -1.25 22.70
C GLN A 262 -49.78 0.10 23.43
N GLU A 263 -50.91 0.74 23.75
CA GLU A 263 -50.94 2.02 24.47
C GLU A 263 -50.16 1.97 25.80
N LYS A 264 -49.30 2.97 26.04
CA LYS A 264 -48.40 3.05 27.19
C LYS A 264 -49.10 2.86 28.55
N LYS A 265 -48.82 1.75 29.22
CA LYS A 265 -48.61 1.69 30.67
C LYS A 265 -47.15 1.30 30.95
N VAL A 266 -46.44 2.12 31.72
CA VAL A 266 -45.03 1.96 32.13
C VAL A 266 -45.00 1.32 33.53
N PRO A 267 -43.95 0.59 34.00
CA PRO A 267 -42.88 -0.19 33.33
C PRO A 267 -42.71 -1.64 33.89
N HIS A 268 -41.95 -2.49 33.19
CA HIS A 268 -40.92 -3.39 33.76
C HIS A 268 -39.96 -3.85 32.65
N PRO A 269 -38.64 -4.00 32.89
CA PRO A 269 -37.70 -4.51 31.89
C PRO A 269 -37.82 -6.04 31.80
N ILE A 270 -38.17 -6.55 30.62
CA ILE A 270 -38.13 -7.98 30.30
C ILE A 270 -36.84 -8.23 29.50
N ASN A 271 -35.97 -9.08 30.04
CA ASN A 271 -34.79 -9.60 29.33
C ASN A 271 -35.23 -10.51 28.18
N PHE A 272 -34.78 -10.21 26.96
CA PHE A 272 -34.79 -11.16 25.85
C PHE A 272 -33.42 -11.89 25.79
N PRO A 273 -33.37 -13.23 25.73
CA PRO A 273 -32.14 -13.96 25.51
C PRO A 273 -32.00 -14.23 24.00
N ILE A 274 -31.05 -13.58 23.33
CA ILE A 274 -30.67 -13.94 21.96
C ILE A 274 -29.15 -13.98 21.86
N LYS A 275 -28.64 -15.13 21.41
CA LYS A 275 -27.23 -15.39 21.10
C LYS A 275 -26.87 -14.67 19.79
N LEU A 276 -25.92 -13.74 19.85
CA LEU A 276 -25.26 -13.19 18.67
C LEU A 276 -24.10 -14.10 18.26
N HIS A 277 -24.21 -14.73 17.10
CA HIS A 277 -23.08 -15.18 16.29
C HIS A 277 -22.99 -14.19 15.13
N TYR A 278 -22.07 -13.24 15.17
CA TYR A 278 -21.12 -13.00 14.07
C TYR A 278 -20.15 -11.86 14.37
N ASN A 279 -18.95 -12.04 13.83
CA ASN A 279 -17.77 -11.20 13.87
C ASN A 279 -18.00 -9.72 13.49
N ASN A 280 -17.54 -8.85 14.39
CA ASN A 280 -17.10 -7.48 14.07
C ASN A 280 -15.76 -7.57 13.32
N LYS A 281 -15.30 -6.62 12.49
CA LYS A 281 -15.33 -5.15 12.55
C LYS A 281 -15.06 -4.57 11.12
N PRO A 282 -14.60 -3.32 10.92
CA PRO A 282 -15.30 -2.04 11.13
C PRO A 282 -15.27 -1.16 9.86
N GLU A 283 -15.90 0.03 9.89
CA GLU A 283 -15.21 1.33 9.78
C GLU A 283 -16.07 2.44 9.14
N LYS A 284 -16.02 3.64 9.76
CA LYS A 284 -15.45 4.81 9.06
C LYS A 284 -15.15 6.00 9.98
N LEU A 285 -14.01 6.63 9.71
CA LEU A 285 -13.80 8.06 9.93
C LEU A 285 -14.22 8.90 8.72
N MET A 286 -14.65 10.12 9.07
CA MET A 286 -14.69 11.35 8.28
C MET A 286 -13.26 11.86 8.01
N ASN A 287 -12.91 12.19 6.76
CA ASN A 287 -13.10 13.46 6.04
C ASN A 287 -12.20 14.60 6.53
N MET A 288 -11.24 14.99 5.68
CA MET A 288 -10.72 16.35 5.64
C MET A 288 -10.67 16.86 4.20
N ASN A 289 -11.03 18.14 4.04
CA ASN A 289 -11.38 18.81 2.80
C ASN A 289 -10.15 19.18 1.97
N MET A 290 -10.21 18.98 0.65
CA MET A 290 -9.29 19.62 -0.29
C MET A 290 -10.01 20.51 -1.30
N CYS A 291 -9.37 21.65 -1.51
CA CYS A 291 -9.74 22.84 -2.24
C CYS A 291 -10.00 22.55 -3.73
N ARG A 292 -11.06 23.15 -4.28
CA ARG A 292 -11.44 23.07 -5.69
C ARG A 292 -10.75 24.19 -6.47
N THR A 293 -9.92 23.86 -7.46
CA THR A 293 -9.68 24.72 -8.63
C THR A 293 -9.59 23.87 -9.91
N PRO A 294 -10.24 24.27 -11.01
CA PRO A 294 -10.33 23.46 -12.21
C PRO A 294 -9.18 23.76 -13.18
N LEU A 295 -8.43 22.71 -13.55
CA LEU A 295 -7.47 22.75 -14.65
C LEU A 295 -8.20 22.46 -15.96
N THR A 296 -8.69 23.51 -16.63
CA THR A 296 -9.04 23.48 -18.06
C THR A 296 -7.95 24.20 -18.83
N LEU A 297 -7.01 23.47 -19.44
CA LEU A 297 -6.35 23.90 -20.68
C LEU A 297 -5.52 22.75 -21.28
N LEU A 298 -6.10 22.00 -22.23
CA LEU A 298 -5.31 21.27 -23.23
C LEU A 298 -6.20 20.98 -24.45
N ALA A 299 -6.25 21.93 -25.38
CA ALA A 299 -6.66 21.69 -26.77
C ALA A 299 -6.48 22.96 -27.61
N THR A 300 -5.27 23.20 -28.12
CA THR A 300 -5.15 23.85 -29.45
C THR A 300 -3.83 23.49 -30.10
N LEU A 301 -3.96 22.89 -31.28
CA LEU A 301 -2.95 22.72 -32.33
C LEU A 301 -2.07 23.97 -32.50
N CYS A 302 -0.76 23.75 -32.65
CA CYS A 302 0.07 24.59 -33.51
C CYS A 302 0.71 23.69 -34.59
N ILE A 303 0.13 23.76 -35.79
CA ILE A 303 0.81 23.44 -37.05
C ILE A 303 1.84 24.55 -37.25
N LEU A 304 3.13 24.23 -37.28
CA LEU A 304 4.17 25.18 -37.72
C LEU A 304 4.67 24.77 -39.10
N PRO A 305 4.85 25.73 -40.04
CA PRO A 305 5.34 25.46 -41.37
C PRO A 305 6.86 25.21 -41.32
N ALA A 306 7.29 24.28 -42.16
CA ALA A 306 8.69 24.06 -42.47
C ALA A 306 9.29 25.34 -43.09
N VAL A 307 10.32 25.90 -42.46
CA VAL A 307 11.26 26.80 -43.11
C VAL A 307 12.64 26.19 -42.95
N ALA A 308 13.15 25.69 -44.07
CA ALA A 308 14.52 25.21 -44.20
C ALA A 308 15.47 26.42 -44.21
N GLN A 309 16.40 26.47 -43.25
CA GLN A 309 17.69 27.14 -43.41
C GLN A 309 18.79 26.28 -42.77
N SER A 310 19.82 26.06 -43.57
CA SER A 310 21.06 25.33 -43.34
C SER A 310 21.99 26.04 -42.37
N SER A 311 22.65 25.29 -41.48
CA SER A 311 24.11 25.41 -41.25
C SER A 311 24.62 24.31 -40.31
N ASP A 312 25.60 23.56 -40.80
CA ASP A 312 26.28 22.35 -40.27
C ASP A 312 27.04 22.48 -38.93
N LEU A 313 26.42 22.98 -37.85
CA LEU A 313 27.09 23.05 -36.53
C LEU A 313 26.28 22.53 -35.34
N GLN A 314 25.22 21.76 -35.57
CA GLN A 314 24.30 21.28 -34.51
C GLN A 314 24.25 19.76 -34.33
N GLN A 315 25.19 19.02 -34.94
CA GLN A 315 25.08 17.56 -35.05
C GLN A 315 25.46 16.79 -33.78
N GLN A 316 25.94 17.45 -32.73
CA GLN A 316 26.37 16.80 -31.48
C GLN A 316 25.33 16.86 -30.34
N GLU A 317 24.29 17.70 -30.44
CA GLU A 317 23.25 17.84 -29.40
C GLU A 317 22.04 16.89 -29.56
N THR A 318 21.94 16.15 -30.67
CA THR A 318 20.73 15.36 -31.01
C THR A 318 20.87 13.86 -30.81
N SER A 319 22.05 13.33 -30.49
CA SER A 319 22.26 11.89 -30.26
C SER A 319 22.10 11.53 -28.79
N ILE A 320 21.22 10.57 -28.48
CA ILE A 320 21.11 9.98 -27.14
C ILE A 320 22.38 9.16 -26.84
N GLU A 321 23.04 9.45 -25.71
CA GLU A 321 24.19 8.69 -25.22
C GLU A 321 23.79 7.24 -24.88
N LYS A 322 24.67 6.29 -25.24
CA LYS A 322 24.48 4.87 -24.94
C LYS A 322 24.89 4.61 -23.49
N ILE A 323 23.92 4.36 -22.62
CA ILE A 323 24.17 3.99 -21.23
C ILE A 323 24.68 2.55 -21.17
N GLN A 324 25.89 2.37 -20.64
CA GLN A 324 26.48 1.07 -20.34
C GLN A 324 26.06 0.61 -18.95
N VAL A 325 25.71 -0.66 -18.82
CA VAL A 325 25.32 -1.27 -17.54
C VAL A 325 26.03 -2.60 -17.36
N THR A 326 26.18 -3.03 -16.11
CA THR A 326 26.75 -4.35 -15.76
C THR A 326 25.69 -5.31 -15.23
N ALA A 327 24.46 -5.18 -15.75
CA ALA A 327 23.29 -5.96 -15.33
C ALA A 327 23.45 -7.48 -15.52
N ARG A 328 24.33 -7.92 -16.43
CA ARG A 328 24.66 -9.35 -16.61
C ARG A 328 26.06 -9.71 -16.16
N LYS A 329 26.60 -8.99 -15.16
CA LYS A 329 28.00 -9.09 -14.69
C LYS A 329 29.04 -8.80 -15.79
N ARG A 330 28.60 -8.20 -16.90
CA ARG A 330 29.40 -7.79 -18.07
C ARG A 330 28.91 -6.43 -18.59
N SER A 331 29.80 -5.63 -19.16
CA SER A 331 29.48 -4.29 -19.66
C SER A 331 28.72 -4.37 -20.98
N GLU A 332 27.48 -3.89 -21.01
CA GLU A 332 26.62 -3.90 -22.20
C GLU A 332 25.75 -2.65 -22.26
N THR A 333 25.39 -2.24 -23.48
CA THR A 333 24.45 -1.14 -23.69
C THR A 333 23.05 -1.58 -23.29
N MET A 334 22.36 -0.76 -22.49
CA MET A 334 21.01 -1.07 -21.96
C MET A 334 19.97 -1.46 -23.04
N GLN A 335 20.08 -0.88 -24.24
CA GLN A 335 19.20 -1.18 -25.39
C GLN A 335 19.44 -2.57 -26.01
N HIS A 336 20.57 -3.22 -25.72
CA HIS A 336 20.96 -4.52 -26.29
C HIS A 336 20.82 -5.68 -25.29
N ILE A 337 20.35 -5.40 -24.08
CA ILE A 337 20.14 -6.39 -23.02
C ILE A 337 18.70 -6.92 -23.09
N PRO A 338 18.49 -8.25 -23.18
CA PRO A 338 17.16 -8.86 -23.25
C PRO A 338 16.55 -9.04 -21.85
N LEU A 339 16.39 -7.91 -21.15
CA LEU A 339 15.82 -7.80 -19.81
C LEU A 339 15.28 -6.38 -19.61
N ALA A 340 14.18 -6.24 -18.87
CA ALA A 340 13.70 -4.95 -18.38
C ALA A 340 14.70 -4.35 -17.36
N VAL A 341 15.47 -3.36 -17.80
CA VAL A 341 16.49 -2.65 -17.01
C VAL A 341 16.25 -1.16 -17.15
N SER A 342 16.32 -0.45 -16.02
CA SER A 342 16.42 1.01 -15.98
C SER A 342 17.79 1.39 -15.40
N ALA A 343 18.46 2.37 -15.97
CA ALA A 343 19.73 2.87 -15.46
C ALA A 343 19.76 4.39 -15.46
N LEU A 344 20.25 4.95 -14.36
CA LEU A 344 20.43 6.39 -14.19
C LEU A 344 21.90 6.66 -13.92
N ASP A 345 22.56 7.33 -14.86
CA ASP A 345 23.92 7.84 -14.68
C ASP A 345 23.95 9.11 -13.81
N LYS A 346 25.16 9.55 -13.46
CA LYS A 346 25.40 10.79 -12.70
C LYS A 346 24.61 11.99 -13.25
N THR A 347 24.60 12.18 -14.56
CA THR A 347 23.95 13.35 -15.18
C THR A 347 22.43 13.26 -15.09
N ALA A 348 21.85 12.08 -15.24
CA ALA A 348 20.43 11.83 -15.05
C ALA A 348 19.99 12.00 -13.58
N ILE A 349 20.81 11.52 -12.64
CA ILE A 349 20.62 11.68 -11.19
C ILE A 349 20.58 13.17 -10.82
N GLU A 350 21.58 13.95 -11.25
CA GLU A 350 21.67 15.40 -10.96
C GLU A 350 20.50 16.17 -11.60
N ARG A 351 20.18 15.91 -12.88
CA ARG A 351 19.10 16.61 -13.61
C ARG A 351 17.69 16.33 -13.07
N SER A 352 17.51 15.16 -12.46
CA SER A 352 16.22 14.72 -11.90
C SER A 352 16.12 14.94 -10.39
N ALA A 353 17.12 15.60 -9.78
CA ALA A 353 17.19 15.85 -8.34
C ALA A 353 16.99 14.58 -7.48
N ILE A 354 17.59 13.47 -7.92
CA ILE A 354 17.59 12.20 -7.19
C ILE A 354 18.67 12.30 -6.11
N ASN A 355 18.25 12.39 -4.85
CA ASN A 355 19.13 12.60 -3.70
C ASN A 355 19.36 11.31 -2.90
N ASN A 356 18.43 10.36 -2.96
CA ASN A 356 18.51 9.04 -2.32
C ASN A 356 17.75 7.98 -3.14
N LEU A 357 17.78 6.72 -2.67
CA LEU A 357 17.11 5.62 -3.37
C LEU A 357 15.57 5.75 -3.42
N VAL A 358 14.93 6.46 -2.49
CA VAL A 358 13.46 6.65 -2.52
C VAL A 358 13.04 7.44 -3.76
N ASP A 359 13.84 8.43 -4.16
CA ASP A 359 13.56 9.25 -5.35
C ASP A 359 13.54 8.43 -6.66
N LEU A 360 14.21 7.27 -6.70
CA LEU A 360 14.22 6.38 -7.87
C LEU A 360 12.84 5.84 -8.21
N GLN A 361 11.92 5.80 -7.24
CA GLN A 361 10.53 5.38 -7.45
C GLN A 361 9.88 6.13 -8.63
N SER A 362 10.24 7.41 -8.81
CA SER A 362 9.72 8.25 -9.89
C SER A 362 10.31 7.92 -11.27
N GLN A 363 11.46 7.26 -11.31
CA GLN A 363 12.25 7.04 -12.53
C GLN A 363 12.20 5.61 -13.04
N VAL A 364 11.63 4.67 -12.27
CA VAL A 364 11.59 3.24 -12.63
C VAL A 364 10.15 2.70 -12.58
N PRO A 365 9.66 2.04 -13.65
CA PRO A 365 8.38 1.35 -13.64
C PRO A 365 8.25 0.33 -12.53
N SER A 366 7.04 0.27 -11.95
CA SER A 366 6.66 -0.77 -10.99
C SER A 366 7.57 -0.89 -9.77
N LEU A 367 8.42 0.10 -9.52
CA LEU A 367 9.21 0.23 -8.30
C LEU A 367 8.36 0.93 -7.25
N SER A 368 8.36 0.40 -6.04
CA SER A 368 7.96 1.14 -4.85
C SER A 368 9.06 1.00 -3.81
N ILE A 369 9.52 2.13 -3.30
CA ILE A 369 10.58 2.17 -2.30
C ILE A 369 10.26 3.27 -1.29
N TYR A 370 10.29 2.93 -0.01
CA TYR A 370 9.98 3.86 1.06
C TYR A 370 10.65 3.41 2.37
N ALA A 371 10.79 4.34 3.32
CA ALA A 371 11.26 4.02 4.65
C ALA A 371 10.27 3.13 5.39
N ALA A 372 10.77 2.13 6.11
CA ALA A 372 9.95 1.23 6.90
C ALA A 372 9.19 1.99 8.01
N ARG A 373 8.35 1.25 8.73
CA ARG A 373 7.56 1.81 9.84
C ARG A 373 8.47 2.08 11.04
N GLY A 374 8.33 3.24 11.66
CA GLY A 374 9.12 3.63 12.84
C GLY A 374 10.56 4.08 12.57
N THR A 375 11.11 3.80 11.38
CA THR A 375 12.49 4.16 11.02
C THR A 375 12.56 5.01 9.75
N SER A 376 13.60 5.82 9.61
CA SER A 376 13.80 6.71 8.47
C SER A 376 14.79 6.16 7.42
N SER A 377 15.58 5.14 7.77
CA SER A 377 16.68 4.61 6.94
C SER A 377 16.57 3.12 6.57
N THR A 378 15.60 2.39 7.13
CA THR A 378 15.34 1.00 6.73
C THR A 378 14.55 0.97 5.43
N ALA A 379 15.08 0.32 4.39
CA ALA A 379 14.44 0.28 3.08
C ALA A 379 13.33 -0.78 3.01
N THR A 380 12.13 -0.39 2.60
CA THR A 380 11.09 -1.31 2.10
C THR A 380 11.02 -1.18 0.59
N VAL A 381 11.23 -2.28 -0.15
CA VAL A 381 11.34 -2.26 -1.62
C VAL A 381 10.42 -3.32 -2.25
N TYR A 382 9.65 -2.88 -3.24
CA TYR A 382 8.83 -3.73 -4.11
C TYR A 382 9.17 -3.46 -5.57
N ILE A 383 9.34 -4.52 -6.35
CA ILE A 383 9.43 -4.45 -7.82
C ILE A 383 8.38 -5.38 -8.41
N ARG A 384 7.52 -4.87 -9.30
CA ARG A 384 6.39 -5.61 -9.88
C ARG A 384 5.47 -6.23 -8.82
N GLY A 385 5.36 -5.58 -7.66
CA GLY A 385 4.55 -6.05 -6.53
C GLY A 385 5.13 -7.22 -5.74
N VAL A 386 6.39 -7.57 -5.97
CA VAL A 386 7.14 -8.55 -5.17
C VAL A 386 8.11 -7.78 -4.27
N GLY A 387 8.02 -8.01 -2.96
CA GLY A 387 8.81 -7.33 -1.94
C GLY A 387 8.45 -7.81 -0.54
N GLN A 388 8.95 -7.11 0.48
CA GLN A 388 8.71 -7.45 1.89
C GLN A 388 8.67 -6.18 2.75
N SER A 389 7.65 -6.05 3.61
CA SER A 389 7.47 -4.86 4.47
C SER A 389 7.96 -5.02 5.90
N ASP A 390 8.31 -6.24 6.31
CA ASP A 390 8.70 -6.53 7.69
C ASP A 390 10.23 -6.74 7.79
N PRO A 391 10.99 -5.78 8.37
CA PRO A 391 12.45 -5.75 8.29
C PRO A 391 13.15 -6.48 9.46
N LEU A 392 12.58 -7.56 10.00
CA LEU A 392 13.22 -8.33 11.07
C LEU A 392 14.38 -9.19 10.56
N TRP A 393 15.36 -9.46 11.41
CA TRP A 393 16.55 -10.27 11.08
C TRP A 393 16.23 -11.72 10.69
N GLY A 394 15.08 -12.23 11.12
CA GLY A 394 14.55 -13.54 10.74
C GLY A 394 13.94 -13.61 9.34
N ALA A 395 13.78 -12.49 8.65
CA ALA A 395 13.20 -12.40 7.31
C ALA A 395 14.12 -11.64 6.35
N GLU A 396 14.12 -12.04 5.07
CA GLU A 396 14.97 -11.40 4.06
C GLU A 396 14.12 -10.63 3.04
N PRO A 397 14.66 -9.56 2.43
CA PRO A 397 13.93 -8.79 1.42
C PRO A 397 13.74 -9.59 0.13
N GLY A 398 12.66 -9.30 -0.62
CA GLY A 398 12.38 -9.94 -1.91
C GLY A 398 13.08 -9.29 -3.13
N VAL A 399 13.75 -8.15 -2.90
CA VAL A 399 14.52 -7.37 -3.87
C VAL A 399 15.92 -7.16 -3.31
N GLY A 400 16.95 -7.56 -4.05
CA GLY A 400 18.34 -7.45 -3.60
C GLY A 400 18.92 -6.07 -3.87
N ILE A 401 19.62 -5.51 -2.89
CA ILE A 401 20.37 -4.25 -3.04
C ILE A 401 21.86 -4.59 -3.07
N TYR A 402 22.59 -4.00 -4.02
CA TYR A 402 24.02 -4.22 -4.20
C TYR A 402 24.78 -2.90 -4.20
N LEU A 403 25.90 -2.85 -3.49
CA LEU A 403 26.88 -1.76 -3.51
C LEU A 403 28.16 -2.30 -4.15
N ASP A 404 28.48 -1.86 -5.38
CA ASP A 404 29.63 -2.34 -6.16
C ASP A 404 29.74 -3.88 -6.25
N ASP A 405 28.63 -4.52 -6.63
CA ASP A 405 28.47 -5.98 -6.68
C ASP A 405 28.48 -6.71 -5.32
N VAL A 406 28.63 -6.01 -4.19
CA VAL A 406 28.45 -6.58 -2.84
C VAL A 406 26.97 -6.55 -2.47
N TYR A 407 26.39 -7.73 -2.22
CA TYR A 407 25.01 -7.85 -1.73
C TYR A 407 24.88 -7.29 -0.31
N LEU A 408 23.87 -6.45 -0.08
CA LEU A 408 23.47 -5.99 1.25
C LEU A 408 22.34 -6.89 1.78
N ALA A 409 22.65 -7.78 2.73
CA ALA A 409 21.67 -8.77 3.21
C ALA A 409 20.58 -8.19 4.12
N ARG A 410 20.78 -6.97 4.64
CA ARG A 410 19.86 -6.32 5.57
C ARG A 410 19.37 -4.98 5.02
N PRO A 411 18.07 -4.67 5.21
CA PRO A 411 17.48 -3.42 4.75
C PRO A 411 17.82 -2.21 5.66
N GLN A 412 18.33 -2.43 6.86
CA GLN A 412 18.79 -1.38 7.78
C GLN A 412 19.94 -0.58 7.13
N GLY A 413 19.83 0.75 7.15
CA GLY A 413 20.80 1.63 6.50
C GLY A 413 20.85 1.50 4.96
N ALA A 414 19.93 0.73 4.35
CA ALA A 414 19.94 0.49 2.91
C ALA A 414 19.25 1.61 2.11
N LEU A 415 18.57 2.58 2.74
CA LEU A 415 18.16 3.82 2.10
C LEU A 415 19.36 4.76 1.92
N LEU A 416 20.30 4.35 1.08
CA LEU A 416 21.54 5.07 0.84
C LEU A 416 21.26 6.46 0.25
N ASP A 417 21.75 7.49 0.93
CA ASP A 417 21.94 8.80 0.32
C ASP A 417 23.03 8.71 -0.74
N LEU A 418 22.80 9.34 -1.90
CA LEU A 418 23.70 9.20 -3.04
C LEU A 418 25.00 10.00 -2.77
N LEU A 419 26.07 9.28 -2.41
CA LEU A 419 27.43 9.76 -2.20
C LEU A 419 28.38 9.16 -3.25
N ASP A 420 28.97 10.03 -4.09
CA ASP A 420 29.95 9.67 -5.14
C ASP A 420 29.47 8.53 -6.08
N VAL A 421 28.22 8.63 -6.54
CA VAL A 421 27.58 7.69 -7.47
C VAL A 421 28.06 7.88 -8.90
N GLU A 422 28.40 6.78 -9.56
CA GLU A 422 28.57 6.74 -11.01
C GLU A 422 27.23 6.52 -11.71
N ARG A 423 26.48 5.50 -11.25
CA ARG A 423 25.13 5.19 -11.73
C ARG A 423 24.36 4.28 -10.77
N VAL A 424 23.05 4.22 -10.95
CA VAL A 424 22.17 3.21 -10.35
C VAL A 424 21.52 2.37 -11.45
N GLU A 425 21.56 1.05 -11.30
CA GLU A 425 20.90 0.09 -12.21
C GLU A 425 19.75 -0.62 -11.48
N VAL A 426 18.56 -0.67 -12.06
CA VAL A 426 17.42 -1.43 -11.53
C VAL A 426 17.01 -2.51 -12.52
N LEU A 427 17.15 -3.76 -12.09
CA LEU A 427 16.79 -4.96 -12.84
C LEU A 427 15.40 -5.40 -12.40
N ARG A 428 14.46 -5.46 -13.34
CA ARG A 428 13.05 -5.81 -13.06
C ARG A 428 12.77 -7.26 -13.42
N GLY A 429 12.03 -7.94 -12.55
CA GLY A 429 11.76 -9.37 -12.67
C GLY A 429 12.90 -10.23 -12.12
N PRO A 430 12.70 -11.56 -12.03
CA PRO A 430 13.56 -12.43 -11.24
C PRO A 430 15.02 -12.47 -11.73
N GLN A 431 15.98 -12.33 -10.81
CA GLN A 431 17.43 -12.31 -11.08
C GLN A 431 18.20 -13.49 -10.43
N GLY A 432 17.50 -14.59 -10.17
CA GLY A 432 18.04 -15.75 -9.43
C GLY A 432 19.29 -16.38 -10.04
N THR A 433 19.48 -16.32 -11.37
CA THR A 433 20.64 -16.94 -12.03
C THR A 433 21.96 -16.23 -11.71
N LEU A 434 22.05 -14.91 -11.90
CA LEU A 434 23.33 -14.18 -11.74
C LEU A 434 23.50 -13.58 -10.35
N TYR A 435 22.40 -13.20 -9.70
CA TYR A 435 22.43 -12.50 -8.41
C TYR A 435 22.03 -13.41 -7.25
N GLY A 436 21.34 -14.51 -7.54
CA GLY A 436 21.06 -15.56 -6.56
C GLY A 436 19.86 -15.25 -5.68
N ARG A 437 19.98 -15.64 -4.42
CA ARG A 437 18.93 -15.53 -3.40
C ARG A 437 18.39 -14.10 -3.28
N ASN A 438 17.13 -13.99 -2.89
CA ASN A 438 16.50 -12.73 -2.48
C ASN A 438 16.38 -11.69 -3.61
N THR A 439 16.37 -12.16 -4.85
CA THR A 439 16.17 -11.33 -6.05
C THR A 439 14.95 -11.78 -6.86
N VAL A 440 13.87 -12.10 -6.14
CA VAL A 440 12.61 -12.62 -6.71
C VAL A 440 11.89 -11.56 -7.52
N GLY A 441 11.78 -10.34 -6.97
CA GLY A 441 11.19 -9.20 -7.67
C GLY A 441 12.16 -8.50 -8.63
N GLY A 442 13.46 -8.56 -8.31
CA GLY A 442 14.51 -7.88 -9.05
C GLY A 442 15.72 -7.55 -8.19
N ALA A 443 16.54 -6.62 -8.67
CA ALA A 443 17.70 -6.11 -7.94
C ALA A 443 17.96 -4.62 -8.24
N ILE A 444 18.52 -3.92 -7.27
CA ILE A 444 19.00 -2.53 -7.38
C ILE A 444 20.51 -2.55 -7.15
N LYS A 445 21.27 -1.98 -8.08
CA LYS A 445 22.73 -1.87 -7.98
C LYS A 445 23.13 -0.41 -7.90
N TYR A 446 23.84 -0.07 -6.84
CA TYR A 446 24.52 1.20 -6.64
C TYR A 446 25.98 1.02 -7.06
N ILE A 447 26.40 1.75 -8.09
CA ILE A 447 27.77 1.70 -8.59
C ILE A 447 28.45 3.02 -8.29
N THR A 448 29.56 2.95 -7.56
CA THR A 448 30.34 4.11 -7.15
C THR A 448 31.34 4.52 -8.20
N ARG A 449 31.71 5.80 -8.19
CA ARG A 449 32.71 6.33 -9.11
C ARG A 449 34.08 5.72 -8.81
N ARG A 450 34.69 5.11 -9.83
CA ARG A 450 36.08 4.64 -9.73
C ARG A 450 37.08 5.82 -9.80
N PRO A 451 38.19 5.78 -9.03
CA PRO A 451 39.23 6.80 -9.13
C PRO A 451 39.89 6.84 -10.51
N SER A 452 40.25 8.04 -10.97
CA SER A 452 41.02 8.29 -12.20
C SER A 452 42.41 8.84 -11.90
N ASP A 453 43.31 8.81 -12.88
CA ASP A 453 44.63 9.46 -12.78
C ASP A 453 44.53 10.98 -12.66
N GLU A 454 43.56 11.59 -13.35
CA GLU A 454 43.30 13.02 -13.25
C GLU A 454 42.76 13.35 -11.87
N PHE A 455 43.39 14.33 -11.23
CA PHE A 455 42.89 14.87 -9.97
C PHE A 455 41.56 15.57 -10.23
N SER A 456 40.53 15.17 -9.49
CA SER A 456 39.24 15.84 -9.48
C SER A 456 38.79 16.05 -8.05
N ALA A 457 38.20 17.20 -7.76
CA ALA A 457 37.54 17.44 -6.47
C ALA A 457 36.16 18.05 -6.70
N LYS A 458 35.18 17.64 -5.89
CA LYS A 458 33.80 18.13 -5.95
C LYS A 458 33.36 18.49 -4.54
N ALA A 459 32.78 19.67 -4.38
CA ALA A 459 32.07 20.07 -3.17
C ALA A 459 30.64 20.43 -3.54
N ASP A 460 29.66 19.90 -2.80
CA ASP A 460 28.25 20.21 -2.95
C ASP A 460 27.72 20.70 -1.60
N VAL A 461 27.05 21.85 -1.59
CA VAL A 461 26.32 22.36 -0.42
C VAL A 461 24.87 22.58 -0.82
N ALA A 462 23.94 22.08 -0.01
CA ALA A 462 22.50 22.30 -0.21
C ALA A 462 21.87 22.94 1.02
N LEU A 463 21.11 24.00 0.80
CA LEU A 463 20.35 24.71 1.81
C LEU A 463 18.87 24.67 1.44
N GLY A 464 17.97 24.34 2.37
CA GLY A 464 16.58 24.12 1.99
C GLY A 464 15.55 24.27 3.11
N SER A 465 14.34 23.83 2.80
CA SER A 465 13.23 23.72 3.75
C SER A 465 13.61 22.90 4.98
N TYR A 466 12.96 23.16 6.11
CA TYR A 466 13.21 22.46 7.39
C TYR A 466 14.68 22.56 7.83
N GLY A 467 15.28 23.74 7.73
CA GLY A 467 16.67 23.94 8.14
C GLY A 467 17.69 23.10 7.39
N GLN A 468 17.35 22.52 6.23
CA GLN A 468 18.22 21.57 5.52
C GLN A 468 19.61 22.15 5.28
N VAL A 469 20.64 21.41 5.69
CA VAL A 469 22.05 21.66 5.38
C VAL A 469 22.73 20.34 5.03
N ASP A 470 22.85 20.08 3.73
CA ASP A 470 23.66 18.97 3.22
C ASP A 470 25.01 19.49 2.76
N ALA A 471 26.08 18.78 3.12
CA ALA A 471 27.43 19.05 2.64
C ALA A 471 28.07 17.75 2.15
N LYS A 472 28.46 17.69 0.87
CA LYS A 472 29.23 16.59 0.28
C LYS A 472 30.58 17.11 -0.19
N MET A 473 31.62 16.32 0.03
CA MET A 473 32.93 16.54 -0.58
C MET A 473 33.42 15.21 -1.13
N ALA A 474 33.97 15.23 -2.34
CA ALA A 474 34.64 14.09 -2.93
C ALA A 474 35.93 14.53 -3.61
N ALA A 475 36.99 13.76 -3.48
CA ALA A 475 38.24 13.97 -4.19
C ALA A 475 38.76 12.64 -4.72
N ALA A 476 39.32 12.64 -5.93
CA ALA A 476 39.93 11.47 -6.53
C ALA A 476 41.19 11.88 -7.30
N GLY A 477 42.17 10.99 -7.41
CA GLY A 477 43.37 11.21 -8.20
C GLY A 477 44.44 10.14 -7.99
N SER A 478 45.59 10.30 -8.66
CA SER A 478 46.73 9.39 -8.49
C SER A 478 47.56 9.70 -7.23
N LEU A 479 47.79 8.70 -6.37
CA LEU A 479 48.84 8.71 -5.34
C LEU A 479 50.21 8.37 -5.94
N VAL A 480 50.22 7.42 -6.87
CA VAL A 480 51.35 7.09 -7.74
C VAL A 480 50.81 7.05 -9.16
N LYS A 481 51.27 7.98 -9.99
CA LYS A 481 50.78 8.15 -11.37
C LYS A 481 50.73 6.82 -12.14
N ASN A 482 49.58 6.53 -12.75
CA ASN A 482 49.26 5.35 -13.54
C ASN A 482 49.45 4.01 -12.79
N LYS A 483 49.49 4.03 -11.45
CA LYS A 483 49.71 2.81 -10.64
C LYS A 483 48.81 2.72 -9.44
N LEU A 484 48.74 3.77 -8.63
CA LEU A 484 47.97 3.77 -7.40
C LEU A 484 47.07 5.01 -7.37
N LEU A 485 45.77 4.79 -7.50
CA LEU A 485 44.75 5.81 -7.54
C LEU A 485 43.93 5.74 -6.26
N ALA A 486 43.46 6.87 -5.76
CA ALA A 486 42.62 6.92 -4.57
C ALA A 486 41.44 7.87 -4.77
N SER A 487 40.33 7.57 -4.12
CA SER A 487 39.23 8.50 -3.92
C SER A 487 38.77 8.51 -2.47
N ILE A 488 38.27 9.65 -2.02
CA ILE A 488 37.59 9.83 -0.75
C ILE A 488 36.34 10.65 -1.00
N ALA A 489 35.23 10.27 -0.38
CA ALA A 489 33.98 11.00 -0.39
C ALA A 489 33.41 11.03 1.04
N VAL A 490 32.94 12.19 1.47
CA VAL A 490 32.30 12.40 2.77
C VAL A 490 31.04 13.23 2.54
N GLY A 491 29.94 12.84 3.16
CA GLY A 491 28.66 13.52 3.10
C GLY A 491 28.06 13.67 4.49
N SER A 492 27.58 14.85 4.82
CA SER A 492 26.70 15.10 5.96
C SER A 492 25.35 15.57 5.42
N PHE A 493 24.27 14.94 5.88
CA PHE A 493 22.91 15.19 5.43
C PHE A 493 22.06 15.53 6.64
N ASN A 494 21.58 16.78 6.70
CA ASN A 494 20.84 17.25 7.86
C ASN A 494 19.62 18.04 7.45
N HIS A 495 18.51 17.83 8.14
CA HIS A 495 17.37 18.74 8.18
C HIS A 495 16.59 18.52 9.48
N ASP A 496 15.93 19.58 9.93
CA ASP A 496 15.03 19.55 11.08
C ASP A 496 13.81 18.66 10.79
N GLY A 497 13.06 18.32 11.85
CA GLY A 497 11.87 17.47 11.75
C GLY A 497 10.79 18.04 10.82
N PHE A 498 10.02 17.15 10.18
CA PHE A 498 8.79 17.56 9.48
C PHE A 498 7.64 17.89 10.44
N GLY A 499 7.75 17.42 11.68
CA GLY A 499 6.89 17.77 12.80
C GLY A 499 7.65 17.61 14.11
N GLU A 500 6.94 17.74 15.21
CA GLU A 500 7.50 17.68 16.56
C GLU A 500 6.78 16.64 17.42
N ASN A 501 7.47 16.13 18.44
CA ASN A 501 6.84 15.43 19.53
C ASN A 501 6.34 16.46 20.56
N LEU A 502 5.04 16.69 20.56
CA LEU A 502 4.36 17.67 21.42
C LEU A 502 4.51 17.39 22.93
N TYR A 503 4.92 16.18 23.30
CA TYR A 503 5.13 15.80 24.71
C TYR A 503 6.43 16.39 25.28
N ASN A 504 7.52 16.44 24.49
CA ASN A 504 8.85 16.82 24.96
C ASN A 504 9.55 17.90 24.10
N GLY A 505 8.97 18.26 22.96
CA GLY A 505 9.48 19.25 22.00
C GLY A 505 10.61 18.76 21.09
N SER A 506 10.88 17.45 20.99
CA SER A 506 11.89 16.94 20.06
C SER A 506 11.34 16.80 18.64
N ASP A 507 12.16 17.12 17.65
CA ASP A 507 11.83 16.89 16.23
C ASP A 507 11.52 15.41 15.94
N VAL A 508 10.59 15.17 15.02
CA VAL A 508 10.33 13.84 14.45
C VAL A 508 10.48 13.89 12.93
N SER A 509 10.92 12.79 12.34
CA SER A 509 11.28 12.75 10.91
C SER A 509 12.31 13.80 10.50
N ASP A 510 13.24 14.13 11.38
CA ASP A 510 14.46 14.86 11.04
C ASP A 510 15.43 13.94 10.29
N LYS A 511 16.60 14.50 9.95
CA LYS A 511 17.70 13.75 9.33
C LYS A 511 19.02 14.19 9.94
N ASP A 512 19.81 13.23 10.38
CA ASP A 512 21.20 13.41 10.85
C ASP A 512 22.03 12.21 10.38
N ILE A 513 22.60 12.33 9.18
CA ILE A 513 23.39 11.25 8.56
C ILE A 513 24.78 11.75 8.22
N LEU A 514 25.79 10.97 8.64
CA LEU A 514 27.18 11.13 8.23
C LEU A 514 27.64 9.87 7.48
N ALA A 515 28.02 10.03 6.22
CA ALA A 515 28.54 8.96 5.39
C ALA A 515 29.95 9.29 4.91
N ALA A 516 30.83 8.29 4.89
CA ALA A 516 32.17 8.39 4.36
C ALA A 516 32.52 7.14 3.56
N ARG A 517 33.28 7.33 2.48
CA ARG A 517 33.75 6.27 1.60
C ARG A 517 35.14 6.59 1.10
N THR A 518 36.00 5.58 1.06
CA THR A 518 37.35 5.68 0.49
C THR A 518 37.58 4.49 -0.43
N SER A 519 38.19 4.72 -1.58
CA SER A 519 38.61 3.67 -2.51
C SER A 519 40.09 3.82 -2.85
N LEU A 520 40.81 2.71 -2.91
CA LEU A 520 42.18 2.61 -3.40
C LEU A 520 42.21 1.63 -4.57
N LEU A 521 42.63 2.08 -5.74
CA LEU A 521 42.76 1.28 -6.95
C LEU A 521 44.24 1.14 -7.30
N TRP A 522 44.75 -0.08 -7.21
CA TRP A 522 46.09 -0.45 -7.62
C TRP A 522 46.05 -1.11 -9.01
N LEU A 523 46.60 -0.43 -10.00
CA LEU A 523 46.89 -0.93 -11.34
C LEU A 523 48.25 -1.64 -11.26
N ALA A 524 48.24 -2.94 -10.96
CA ALA A 524 49.46 -3.73 -10.80
C ALA A 524 50.22 -3.85 -12.13
N ASN A 525 49.48 -3.99 -13.23
CA ASN A 525 49.92 -3.88 -14.62
C ASN A 525 48.69 -3.64 -15.52
N ASP A 526 48.88 -3.60 -16.85
CA ASP A 526 47.83 -3.29 -17.83
C ASP A 526 46.63 -4.26 -17.79
N ASN A 527 46.81 -5.45 -17.23
CA ASN A 527 45.82 -6.53 -17.23
C ASN A 527 45.32 -6.89 -15.83
N LEU A 528 45.90 -6.33 -14.76
CA LEU A 528 45.58 -6.71 -13.39
C LEU A 528 45.36 -5.47 -12.53
N SER A 529 44.15 -5.32 -12.00
CA SER A 529 43.79 -4.25 -11.09
C SER A 529 43.17 -4.78 -9.80
N LEU A 530 43.45 -4.10 -8.69
CA LEU A 530 42.93 -4.41 -7.37
C LEU A 530 42.30 -3.15 -6.79
N ALA A 531 41.01 -3.21 -6.44
CA ALA A 531 40.28 -2.13 -5.81
C ALA A 531 39.91 -2.50 -4.37
N LEU A 532 40.42 -1.75 -3.38
CA LEU A 532 39.98 -1.81 -1.99
C LEU A 532 39.04 -0.64 -1.73
N ALA A 533 37.80 -0.91 -1.35
CA ALA A 533 36.83 0.10 -0.93
C ALA A 533 36.46 -0.10 0.54
N LEU A 534 36.34 1.01 1.27
CA LEU A 534 35.91 1.09 2.65
C LEU A 534 34.79 2.12 2.74
N ASP A 535 33.73 1.80 3.48
CA ASP A 535 32.62 2.73 3.70
C ASP A 535 32.08 2.65 5.13
N LYS A 536 31.54 3.77 5.61
CA LYS A 536 30.86 3.87 6.89
C LYS A 536 29.74 4.90 6.80
N THR A 537 28.57 4.54 7.32
CA THR A 537 27.42 5.43 7.46
C THR A 537 26.93 5.37 8.89
N ARG A 538 26.74 6.54 9.49
CA ARG A 538 26.08 6.72 10.78
C ARG A 538 24.84 7.55 10.57
N ASP A 539 23.72 7.05 11.05
CA ASP A 539 22.43 7.73 11.07
C ASP A 539 21.99 7.86 12.53
N ASN A 540 21.76 9.09 12.99
CA ASN A 540 21.26 9.42 14.32
C ASN A 540 19.90 10.15 14.26
N SER A 541 19.18 10.01 13.14
CA SER A 541 17.88 10.66 12.95
C SER A 541 16.89 10.20 14.02
N ASN A 542 16.04 11.11 14.46
CA ASN A 542 14.97 10.80 15.39
C ASN A 542 13.93 9.84 14.77
N VAL A 543 13.07 9.35 15.64
CA VAL A 543 11.96 8.48 15.24
C VAL A 543 11.11 9.15 14.16
N ARG A 544 10.54 8.31 13.31
CA ARG A 544 9.70 8.78 12.22
C ARG A 544 8.35 9.26 12.75
N GLY A 545 7.98 10.50 12.45
CA GLY A 545 6.67 11.07 12.78
C GLY A 545 5.53 10.32 12.08
N ALA A 546 4.38 10.26 12.76
CA ALA A 546 3.20 9.56 12.29
C ALA A 546 1.93 10.20 12.86
N ARG A 547 0.80 9.95 12.20
CA ARG A 547 -0.50 10.45 12.63
C ARG A 547 -1.37 9.33 13.12
N ARG A 548 -1.99 9.51 14.29
CA ARG A 548 -3.13 8.68 14.70
C ARG A 548 -4.28 8.84 13.72
N MET A 549 -4.90 7.74 13.35
CA MET A 549 -6.06 7.74 12.47
C MET A 549 -7.36 7.70 13.26
N LEU A 550 -7.34 7.24 14.51
CA LEU A 550 -8.48 7.19 15.44
C LEU A 550 -8.17 7.96 16.72
N VAL A 551 -9.21 8.38 17.43
CA VAL A 551 -9.08 8.87 18.80
C VAL A 551 -8.70 7.69 19.70
N ASN A 552 -7.60 7.82 20.44
CA ASN A 552 -7.22 6.84 21.44
C ASN A 552 -8.08 7.10 22.69
N GLY A 553 -8.76 6.06 23.18
CA GLY A 553 -9.56 6.14 24.40
C GLY A 553 -8.82 5.65 25.63
N PHE A 554 -7.58 5.18 25.48
CA PHE A 554 -6.85 4.59 26.60
C PHE A 554 -6.59 5.59 27.73
N GLU A 555 -6.47 6.87 27.41
CA GLU A 555 -6.25 7.96 28.36
C GLU A 555 -7.41 8.10 29.36
N LEU A 556 -8.63 7.66 29.01
CA LEU A 556 -9.74 7.58 29.96
C LEU A 556 -9.46 6.61 31.12
N TYR A 557 -8.61 5.61 30.91
CA TYR A 557 -8.19 4.68 31.95
C TYR A 557 -7.04 5.24 32.81
N PHE A 558 -6.35 6.28 32.35
CA PHE A 558 -5.33 7.03 33.11
C PHE A 558 -5.96 8.26 33.74
N GLU A 559 -6.25 8.20 35.05
CA GLU A 559 -6.76 9.35 35.84
C GLU A 559 -8.08 9.98 35.34
N GLY A 560 -8.82 9.30 34.45
CA GLY A 560 -10.09 9.81 33.89
C GLY A 560 -9.91 10.96 32.90
N LEU A 561 -8.74 11.05 32.26
CA LEU A 561 -8.40 12.14 31.34
C LEU A 561 -9.16 12.04 30.01
N PRO A 562 -9.42 13.17 29.34
CA PRO A 562 -10.07 13.16 28.04
C PRO A 562 -9.23 12.38 27.01
N PRO A 563 -9.87 11.64 26.09
CA PRO A 563 -9.20 10.97 24.97
C PRO A 563 -8.31 11.94 24.20
N LEU A 564 -7.11 11.49 23.77
CA LEU A 564 -6.27 12.35 22.95
C LEU A 564 -6.91 12.55 21.57
N PRO A 565 -7.12 13.78 21.10
CA PRO A 565 -7.66 14.03 19.77
C PRO A 565 -6.66 13.59 18.70
N ILE A 566 -7.14 13.25 17.50
CA ILE A 566 -6.25 13.04 16.35
C ILE A 566 -5.48 14.33 16.09
N SER A 567 -4.15 14.23 15.91
CA SER A 567 -3.30 15.39 15.60
C SER A 567 -3.80 16.10 14.34
N GLU A 568 -3.76 17.43 14.34
CA GLU A 568 -4.08 18.24 13.15
C GLU A 568 -2.97 18.14 12.10
N ASP A 569 -1.72 18.05 12.55
CA ASP A 569 -0.55 17.81 11.70
C ASP A 569 -0.37 16.30 11.43
N ARG A 570 0.24 15.98 10.29
CA ARG A 570 0.43 14.59 9.82
C ARG A 570 1.75 13.95 10.25
N TYR A 571 2.65 14.72 10.85
CA TYR A 571 3.94 14.28 11.37
C TYR A 571 4.01 14.39 12.89
N ASP A 572 3.34 15.39 13.49
CA ASP A 572 3.38 15.60 14.94
C ASP A 572 2.91 14.37 15.73
N THR A 573 3.68 14.04 16.77
CA THR A 573 3.38 12.96 17.71
C THR A 573 3.18 13.53 19.12
N ASN A 574 2.68 12.74 20.05
CA ASN A 574 2.64 13.12 21.47
C ASN A 574 3.31 12.03 22.33
N SER A 575 4.36 11.43 21.80
CA SER A 575 4.95 10.20 22.31
C SER A 575 5.68 10.39 23.64
N GLY A 576 5.32 9.60 24.64
CA GLY A 576 6.00 9.51 25.92
C GLY A 576 7.14 8.48 25.94
N ALA A 577 7.38 7.78 24.83
CA ALA A 577 8.38 6.72 24.75
C ALA A 577 9.78 7.23 25.11
N LYS A 578 10.57 6.42 25.81
CA LYS A 578 11.91 6.84 26.29
C LYS A 578 12.91 7.04 25.16
N LEU A 579 12.88 6.18 24.15
CA LEU A 579 13.75 6.24 22.98
C LEU A 579 13.04 7.05 21.90
N GLN A 580 13.54 8.26 21.67
CA GLN A 580 13.04 9.19 20.65
C GLN A 580 14.00 9.29 19.45
N ARG A 581 15.09 8.52 19.49
CA ARG A 581 16.12 8.49 18.45
C ARG A 581 16.33 7.07 17.93
N ASN A 582 16.45 6.94 16.62
CA ASN A 582 16.96 5.73 15.98
C ASN A 582 18.45 5.92 15.71
N THR A 583 19.25 4.88 15.94
CA THR A 583 20.65 4.85 15.55
C THR A 583 20.85 3.73 14.54
N THR A 584 21.59 4.00 13.48
CA THR A 584 22.00 2.98 12.50
C THR A 584 23.44 3.24 12.11
N ASP A 585 24.33 2.36 12.54
CA ASP A 585 25.74 2.37 12.16
C ASP A 585 25.96 1.19 11.18
N THR A 586 26.38 1.49 9.95
CA THR A 586 26.77 0.47 8.96
C THR A 586 28.17 0.73 8.46
N GLN A 587 28.93 -0.33 8.22
CA GLN A 587 30.29 -0.23 7.70
C GLN A 587 30.66 -1.43 6.84
N GLY A 588 31.62 -1.23 5.95
CA GLY A 588 32.03 -2.28 5.03
C GLY A 588 33.44 -2.13 4.50
N ALA A 589 33.95 -3.27 4.04
CA ALA A 589 35.18 -3.37 3.30
C ALA A 589 35.00 -4.35 2.14
N SER A 590 35.48 -3.99 0.95
CA SER A 590 35.49 -4.88 -0.21
C SER A 590 36.81 -4.81 -0.96
N LEU A 591 37.33 -5.97 -1.34
CA LEU A 591 38.46 -6.12 -2.26
C LEU A 591 37.95 -6.74 -3.56
N THR A 592 38.08 -5.99 -4.65
CA THR A 592 37.82 -6.49 -6.01
C THR A 592 39.14 -6.67 -6.74
N ILE A 593 39.35 -7.84 -7.34
CA ILE A 593 40.50 -8.13 -8.21
C ILE A 593 39.93 -8.38 -9.60
N ASP A 594 40.31 -7.55 -10.56
CA ASP A 594 39.97 -7.70 -11.98
C ASP A 594 41.25 -8.11 -12.73
N TRP A 595 41.25 -9.28 -13.38
CA TRP A 595 42.39 -9.82 -14.13
C TRP A 595 41.99 -10.22 -15.56
N ASP A 596 42.47 -9.48 -16.54
CA ASP A 596 42.34 -9.78 -17.96
C ASP A 596 43.45 -10.74 -18.39
N VAL A 597 43.14 -12.04 -18.41
CA VAL A 597 44.11 -13.09 -18.75
C VAL A 597 44.56 -12.97 -20.21
N ASN A 598 43.63 -12.61 -21.09
CA ASN A 598 43.82 -12.27 -22.50
C ASN A 598 42.56 -11.56 -23.04
N ASP A 599 42.54 -11.22 -24.32
CA ASP A 599 41.44 -10.51 -24.99
C ASP A 599 40.06 -11.20 -24.90
N THR A 600 40.01 -12.49 -24.54
CA THR A 600 38.76 -13.27 -24.48
C THR A 600 38.41 -13.79 -23.09
N TRP A 601 39.37 -13.88 -22.17
CA TRP A 601 39.15 -14.44 -20.83
C TRP A 601 39.55 -13.45 -19.76
N SER A 602 38.64 -13.18 -18.83
CA SER A 602 38.92 -12.41 -17.62
C SER A 602 38.42 -13.10 -16.36
N ILE A 603 39.09 -12.84 -15.25
CA ILE A 603 38.76 -13.35 -13.93
C ILE A 603 38.48 -12.16 -13.03
N LYS A 604 37.34 -12.20 -12.33
CA LYS A 604 36.99 -11.21 -11.31
C LYS A 604 36.78 -11.90 -9.97
N SER A 605 37.42 -11.43 -8.92
CA SER A 605 37.18 -11.88 -7.56
C SER A 605 36.69 -10.71 -6.73
N VAL A 606 35.58 -10.89 -6.01
CA VAL A 606 35.04 -9.90 -5.07
C VAL A 606 34.98 -10.54 -3.69
N THR A 607 35.74 -10.02 -2.74
CA THR A 607 35.70 -10.42 -1.34
C THR A 607 35.19 -9.25 -0.52
N ALA A 608 34.19 -9.46 0.33
CA ALA A 608 33.60 -8.38 1.10
C ALA A 608 33.23 -8.79 2.52
N TRP A 609 33.31 -7.81 3.42
CA TRP A 609 32.83 -7.85 4.79
C TRP A 609 31.91 -6.66 5.03
N ARG A 610 30.80 -6.89 5.73
CA ARG A 610 29.84 -5.86 6.14
C ARG A 610 29.40 -6.13 7.56
N ASP A 611 29.10 -5.04 8.26
CA ASP A 611 28.71 -5.03 9.67
C ASP A 611 27.70 -3.90 9.88
N GLY A 612 26.69 -4.17 10.69
CA GLY A 612 25.57 -3.28 10.96
C GLY A 612 25.09 -3.40 12.40
N ASP A 613 24.80 -2.26 13.01
CA ASP A 613 24.16 -2.16 14.33
C ASP A 613 23.05 -1.11 14.25
N THR A 614 21.87 -1.42 14.78
CA THR A 614 20.70 -0.55 14.70
C THR A 614 19.91 -0.62 15.98
N GLU A 615 19.68 0.52 16.62
CA GLU A 615 18.67 0.68 17.66
C GLU A 615 17.51 1.50 17.13
N GLY A 616 16.30 1.07 17.42
CA GLY A 616 15.12 1.85 17.07
C GLY A 616 13.98 1.64 18.03
N ALA A 617 13.06 2.59 18.01
CA ALA A 617 11.87 2.57 18.85
C ALA A 617 10.61 2.89 18.04
N ILE A 618 9.52 2.25 18.44
CA ILE A 618 8.18 2.47 17.92
C ILE A 618 7.27 2.67 19.10
N ASP A 619 6.71 3.87 19.20
CA ASP A 619 5.51 4.12 19.98
C ASP A 619 4.32 3.87 19.07
N PHE A 620 3.57 2.81 19.34
CA PHE A 620 2.42 2.42 18.54
C PHE A 620 1.21 3.32 18.80
N ASP A 621 1.04 3.84 20.01
CA ASP A 621 -0.12 4.66 20.37
C ASP A 621 0.11 6.17 20.19
N LEU A 622 1.36 6.61 20.02
CA LEU A 622 1.76 8.01 19.81
C LEU A 622 1.26 8.94 20.93
N GLY A 623 1.12 8.39 22.14
CA GLY A 623 0.58 9.03 23.32
C GLY A 623 1.65 9.24 24.40
N PRO A 624 1.36 10.08 25.41
CA PRO A 624 2.32 10.45 26.45
C PRO A 624 2.49 9.36 27.50
N TYR A 625 1.66 8.32 27.45
CA TYR A 625 1.68 7.19 28.36
C TYR A 625 2.25 5.98 27.63
N PRO A 626 3.10 5.16 28.28
CA PRO A 626 3.82 4.11 27.59
C PRO A 626 2.94 2.86 27.46
N ILE A 627 1.91 2.96 26.63
CA ILE A 627 0.86 1.93 26.44
C ILE A 627 1.37 0.85 25.50
N ALA A 628 2.01 1.20 24.40
CA ALA A 628 2.48 0.26 23.41
C ALA A 628 3.85 0.69 22.86
N ASP A 629 4.86 0.60 23.72
CA ASP A 629 6.24 0.95 23.40
C ASP A 629 7.01 -0.29 22.98
N VAL A 630 7.66 -0.23 21.82
CA VAL A 630 8.54 -1.29 21.33
C VAL A 630 9.92 -0.73 21.04
N ASN A 631 10.93 -1.28 21.69
CA ASN A 631 12.33 -0.97 21.42
C ASN A 631 12.99 -2.18 20.79
N ALA A 632 13.81 -1.96 19.77
CA ALA A 632 14.50 -3.03 19.08
C ALA A 632 15.97 -2.69 18.92
N HIS A 633 16.81 -3.68 19.21
CA HIS A 633 18.22 -3.69 18.83
C HIS A 633 18.42 -4.80 17.80
N TYR A 634 19.12 -4.46 16.73
CA TYR A 634 19.46 -5.36 15.64
C TYR A 634 20.96 -5.27 15.36
N PHE A 635 21.61 -6.40 15.12
CA PHE A 635 22.97 -6.44 14.61
C PHE A 635 23.09 -7.46 13.47
N ASP A 636 24.00 -7.20 12.55
CA ASP A 636 24.34 -8.12 11.48
C ASP A 636 25.81 -8.06 11.09
N GLU A 637 26.36 -9.22 10.73
CA GLU A 637 27.69 -9.34 10.12
C GLU A 637 27.57 -10.29 8.92
N GLN A 638 28.19 -9.93 7.79
CA GLN A 638 28.30 -10.83 6.64
C GLN A 638 29.70 -10.79 6.03
N ARG A 639 30.12 -11.96 5.53
CA ARG A 639 31.31 -12.16 4.73
C ARG A 639 30.92 -12.86 3.45
N SER A 640 31.41 -12.38 2.32
CA SER A 640 31.13 -12.98 1.03
C SER A 640 32.36 -13.04 0.15
N GLN A 641 32.39 -14.04 -0.73
CA GLN A 641 33.39 -14.18 -1.77
C GLN A 641 32.71 -14.67 -3.05
N GLU A 642 32.93 -13.94 -4.14
CA GLU A 642 32.50 -14.29 -5.47
C GLU A 642 33.71 -14.38 -6.39
N LEU A 643 33.90 -15.53 -7.04
CA LEU A 643 34.86 -15.71 -8.13
C LEU A 643 34.08 -15.84 -9.43
N GLN A 644 34.38 -15.00 -10.41
CA GLN A 644 33.77 -14.96 -11.72
C GLN A 644 34.83 -15.24 -12.79
N LEU A 645 34.49 -16.08 -13.74
CA LEU A 645 35.27 -16.34 -14.95
C LEU A 645 34.41 -15.90 -16.14
N ASN A 646 34.89 -14.90 -16.88
CA ASN A 646 34.20 -14.34 -18.03
C ASN A 646 34.90 -14.77 -19.32
N TYR A 647 34.09 -15.08 -20.32
CA TYR A 647 34.49 -15.35 -21.68
C TYR A 647 33.77 -14.39 -22.63
N ASP A 648 34.53 -13.63 -23.42
CA ASP A 648 34.00 -12.71 -24.44
C ASP A 648 34.60 -13.06 -25.81
N GLY A 649 33.93 -13.95 -26.53
CA GLY A 649 34.27 -14.33 -27.90
C GLY A 649 33.23 -13.79 -28.90
N ALA A 650 33.58 -13.80 -30.19
CA ALA A 650 32.75 -13.21 -31.24
C ALA A 650 31.34 -13.85 -31.37
N GLN A 651 31.23 -15.17 -31.21
CA GLN A 651 29.94 -15.89 -31.30
C GLN A 651 29.38 -16.30 -29.93
N TRP A 652 30.24 -16.37 -28.92
CA TRP A 652 29.93 -16.93 -27.62
C TRP A 652 30.42 -15.99 -26.54
N GLN A 653 29.53 -15.68 -25.61
CA GLN A 653 29.86 -14.88 -24.43
C GLN A 653 29.32 -15.61 -23.22
N ALA A 654 30.12 -15.80 -22.18
CA ALA A 654 29.68 -16.54 -21.01
C ALA A 654 30.27 -15.96 -19.72
N VAL A 655 29.52 -16.05 -18.64
CA VAL A 655 30.02 -15.85 -17.28
C VAL A 655 29.77 -17.14 -16.50
N PHE A 656 30.77 -17.56 -15.74
CA PHE A 656 30.68 -18.63 -14.75
C PHE A 656 31.07 -18.06 -13.40
N GLY A 657 30.45 -18.51 -12.32
CA GLY A 657 30.86 -18.05 -11.01
C GLY A 657 30.59 -19.00 -9.86
N LEU A 658 31.44 -18.86 -8.85
CA LEU A 658 31.33 -19.50 -7.55
C LEU A 658 31.07 -18.43 -6.51
N TYR A 659 30.03 -18.62 -5.71
CA TYR A 659 29.62 -17.68 -4.68
C TYR A 659 29.58 -18.38 -3.33
N TYR A 660 30.20 -17.76 -2.33
CA TYR A 660 30.14 -18.16 -0.93
C TYR A 660 29.71 -16.97 -0.07
N MET A 661 28.86 -17.21 0.91
CA MET A 661 28.48 -16.22 1.91
C MET A 661 28.27 -16.89 3.26
N GLN A 662 28.81 -16.26 4.30
CA GLN A 662 28.50 -16.54 5.69
C GLN A 662 27.95 -15.27 6.30
N ALA A 663 26.78 -15.34 6.92
CA ALA A 663 26.14 -14.19 7.54
C ALA A 663 25.54 -14.58 8.89
N LYS A 664 25.53 -13.63 9.81
CA LYS A 664 24.90 -13.71 11.12
C LYS A 664 24.05 -12.47 11.29
N ALA A 665 22.82 -12.64 11.76
CA ALA A 665 22.04 -11.50 12.22
C ALA A 665 21.22 -11.89 13.44
N GLY A 666 21.13 -10.98 14.38
CA GLY A 666 20.38 -11.19 15.60
C GLY A 666 19.87 -9.88 16.16
N GLY A 667 19.28 -9.98 17.33
CA GLY A 667 18.73 -8.83 18.02
C GLY A 667 17.77 -9.23 19.12
N GLU A 668 17.21 -8.20 19.74
CA GLU A 668 16.16 -8.33 20.72
C GLU A 668 15.13 -7.21 20.53
N VAL A 669 13.85 -7.58 20.53
CA VAL A 669 12.73 -6.66 20.48
C VAL A 669 12.03 -6.69 21.83
N HIS A 670 12.17 -5.62 22.59
CA HIS A 670 11.52 -5.38 23.87
C HIS A 670 10.14 -4.78 23.64
N ASN A 671 9.11 -5.52 24.03
CA ASN A 671 7.71 -5.14 23.89
C ASN A 671 7.16 -4.78 25.26
N GLN A 672 6.63 -3.57 25.39
CA GLN A 672 5.87 -3.12 26.54
C GLN A 672 4.44 -2.83 26.10
N PHE A 673 3.48 -3.60 26.61
CA PHE A 673 2.06 -3.41 26.34
C PHE A 673 1.26 -3.24 27.63
N GLY A 674 0.52 -2.14 27.75
CA GLY A 674 -0.41 -1.86 28.84
C GLY A 674 -1.83 -2.29 28.48
N LEU A 675 -2.45 -3.10 29.36
CA LEU A 675 -3.84 -3.55 29.22
C LEU A 675 -4.68 -3.07 30.42
N PRO A 676 -5.84 -2.43 30.20
CA PRO A 676 -6.75 -2.08 31.28
C PRO A 676 -7.27 -3.34 31.99
N PHE A 677 -7.30 -3.36 33.33
CA PHE A 677 -7.81 -4.51 34.09
C PHE A 677 -9.26 -4.89 33.74
N ALA A 678 -10.09 -3.91 33.35
CA ALA A 678 -11.44 -4.15 32.87
C ALA A 678 -11.47 -4.93 31.53
N ALA A 679 -10.48 -4.72 30.66
CA ALA A 679 -10.34 -5.47 29.41
C ALA A 679 -9.87 -6.92 29.64
N LEU A 680 -9.22 -7.19 30.78
CA LEU A 680 -8.84 -8.54 31.23
C LEU A 680 -9.94 -9.26 32.03
N GLY A 681 -11.12 -8.64 32.22
CA GLY A 681 -12.18 -9.20 33.06
C GLY A 681 -11.86 -9.25 34.56
N LEU A 682 -10.76 -8.61 34.98
CA LEU A 682 -10.25 -8.62 36.36
C LEU A 682 -10.87 -7.53 37.25
N ALA A 683 -11.69 -6.64 36.66
CA ALA A 683 -12.46 -5.63 37.37
C ALA A 683 -13.80 -5.34 36.65
N PRO A 684 -14.88 -4.99 37.38
CA PRO A 684 -16.13 -4.55 36.78
C PRO A 684 -15.92 -3.32 35.87
N ALA A 685 -16.54 -3.30 34.69
CA ALA A 685 -16.48 -2.18 33.73
C ALA A 685 -16.94 -0.82 34.29
N THR A 686 -17.52 -0.80 35.50
CA THR A 686 -17.99 0.39 36.22
C THR A 686 -16.92 1.08 37.08
N LEU A 687 -15.69 0.55 37.18
CA LEU A 687 -14.56 1.24 37.81
C LEU A 687 -13.75 1.98 36.74
N ILE A 688 -14.02 3.29 36.63
CA ILE A 688 -13.60 4.21 35.56
C ILE A 688 -12.76 5.34 36.19
N PRO A 689 -11.66 5.07 36.93
CA PRO A 689 -10.35 4.58 36.43
C PRO A 689 -9.73 3.46 37.30
N GLY A 690 -8.70 2.74 36.82
CA GLY A 690 -8.09 1.61 37.55
C GLY A 690 -6.65 1.31 37.13
N PRO A 691 -5.91 0.45 37.86
CA PRO A 691 -4.54 0.10 37.51
C PRO A 691 -4.48 -0.48 36.10
N ILE A 692 -3.36 -0.26 35.42
CA ILE A 692 -3.06 -0.87 34.12
C ILE A 692 -2.11 -2.03 34.37
N TYR A 693 -2.41 -3.17 33.76
CA TYR A 693 -1.51 -4.32 33.78
C TYR A 693 -0.54 -4.19 32.62
N TYR A 694 0.74 -4.04 32.91
CA TYR A 694 1.77 -4.02 31.89
C TYR A 694 2.35 -5.41 31.67
N GLN A 695 2.45 -5.80 30.41
CA GLN A 695 3.16 -6.97 29.95
C GLN A 695 4.50 -6.53 29.34
N PHE A 696 5.56 -7.19 29.78
CA PHE A 696 6.91 -6.97 29.29
C PHE A 696 7.40 -8.27 28.68
N GLY A 697 7.62 -8.29 27.36
CA GLY A 697 8.08 -9.47 26.65
C GLY A 697 9.20 -9.11 25.68
N ALA A 698 10.24 -9.95 25.63
CA ALA A 698 11.26 -9.83 24.60
C ALA A 698 11.11 -10.93 23.55
N SER A 699 11.27 -10.57 22.29
CA SER A 699 11.55 -11.53 21.22
C SER A 699 13.02 -11.42 20.85
N GLY A 700 13.81 -12.42 21.18
CA GLY A 700 15.26 -12.40 21.04
C GLY A 700 15.77 -13.60 20.25
N GLY A 701 16.92 -13.43 19.60
CA GLY A 701 17.58 -14.53 18.94
C GLY A 701 18.56 -14.13 17.86
N GLN A 702 19.05 -15.15 17.17
CA GLN A 702 20.05 -15.04 16.11
C GLN A 702 19.74 -16.06 15.01
N VAL A 703 20.06 -15.68 13.77
CA VAL A 703 20.04 -16.56 12.61
C VAL A 703 21.40 -16.52 11.93
N ASP A 704 22.07 -17.67 11.91
CA ASP A 704 23.30 -17.89 11.15
C ASP A 704 22.95 -18.50 9.79
N THR A 705 23.57 -18.00 8.73
CA THR A 705 23.31 -18.37 7.34
C THR A 705 24.62 -18.72 6.62
N ASP A 706 24.69 -19.94 6.08
CA ASP A 706 25.76 -20.38 5.20
C ASP A 706 25.19 -20.66 3.80
N SER A 707 25.74 -20.03 2.77
CA SER A 707 25.28 -20.17 1.39
C SER A 707 26.44 -20.42 0.44
N VAL A 708 26.32 -21.47 -0.37
CA VAL A 708 27.24 -21.78 -1.48
C VAL A 708 26.44 -21.91 -2.77
N ALA A 709 26.95 -21.34 -3.86
CA ALA A 709 26.34 -21.51 -5.18
C ALA A 709 27.37 -21.57 -6.31
N LEU A 710 26.99 -22.28 -7.36
CA LEU A 710 27.66 -22.31 -8.66
C LEU A 710 26.66 -21.81 -9.71
N TYR A 711 27.12 -20.97 -10.62
CA TYR A 711 26.29 -20.47 -11.71
C TYR A 711 27.04 -20.35 -13.03
N GLY A 712 26.28 -20.32 -14.12
CA GLY A 712 26.74 -19.92 -15.43
C GLY A 712 25.61 -19.31 -16.26
N ASP A 713 25.92 -18.29 -17.07
CA ASP A 713 25.04 -17.71 -18.09
C ASP A 713 25.84 -17.55 -19.38
N GLY A 714 25.43 -18.24 -20.43
CA GLY A 714 26.07 -18.24 -21.74
C GLY A 714 25.12 -17.73 -22.82
N SER A 715 25.65 -16.95 -23.74
CA SER A 715 24.94 -16.38 -24.89
C SER A 715 25.62 -16.79 -26.18
N TRP A 716 24.84 -17.39 -27.09
CA TRP A 716 25.29 -17.85 -28.41
C TRP A 716 24.61 -17.04 -29.50
N GLN A 717 25.42 -16.28 -30.24
CA GLN A 717 25.01 -15.63 -31.49
C GLN A 717 25.07 -16.67 -32.61
N PHE A 718 23.97 -17.39 -32.87
CA PHE A 718 23.92 -18.46 -33.86
C PHE A 718 23.64 -17.97 -35.29
N SER A 719 23.30 -16.68 -35.44
CA SER A 719 23.21 -15.96 -36.71
C SER A 719 23.40 -14.47 -36.45
N ASP A 720 23.60 -13.64 -37.46
CA ASP A 720 23.76 -12.19 -37.28
C ASP A 720 22.56 -11.51 -36.61
N LEU A 721 21.37 -12.11 -36.71
CA LEU A 721 20.12 -11.55 -36.20
C LEU A 721 19.64 -12.19 -34.90
N TRP A 722 20.13 -13.37 -34.53
CA TRP A 722 19.57 -14.16 -33.44
C TRP A 722 20.60 -14.59 -32.41
N ARG A 723 20.24 -14.40 -31.14
CA ARG A 723 21.03 -14.81 -29.98
C ARG A 723 20.19 -15.65 -29.03
N LEU A 724 20.73 -16.79 -28.60
CA LEU A 724 20.14 -17.61 -27.55
C LEU A 724 20.98 -17.48 -26.27
N SER A 725 20.38 -17.08 -25.16
CA SER A 725 21.03 -17.11 -23.85
C SER A 725 20.43 -18.21 -22.97
N LEU A 726 21.30 -18.97 -22.31
CA LEU A 726 20.96 -20.02 -21.35
C LEU A 726 21.74 -19.78 -20.07
N GLY A 727 21.02 -19.73 -18.95
CA GLY A 727 21.61 -19.53 -17.64
C GLY A 727 21.06 -20.51 -16.62
N LEU A 728 21.91 -20.90 -15.67
CA LEU A 728 21.56 -21.78 -14.57
C LEU A 728 22.39 -21.43 -13.34
N ARG A 729 21.73 -21.36 -12.18
CA ARG A 729 22.38 -21.34 -10.87
C ARG A 729 21.86 -22.49 -10.05
N ALA A 730 22.76 -23.19 -9.37
CA ALA A 730 22.44 -24.14 -8.33
C ALA A 730 23.09 -23.66 -7.03
N GLY A 731 22.30 -23.56 -5.97
CA GLY A 731 22.77 -23.12 -4.67
C GLY A 731 22.21 -23.97 -3.55
N ARG A 732 22.99 -24.09 -2.47
CA ARG A 732 22.54 -24.65 -1.20
C ARG A 732 22.73 -23.61 -0.12
N GLU A 733 21.70 -23.42 0.67
CA GLU A 733 21.71 -22.52 1.82
C GLU A 733 21.30 -23.30 3.08
N SER A 734 22.01 -23.08 4.18
CA SER A 734 21.62 -23.57 5.49
C SER A 734 21.41 -22.38 6.41
N LYS A 735 20.33 -22.44 7.20
CA LYS A 735 20.10 -21.50 8.29
C LYS A 735 19.99 -22.23 9.61
N GLU A 736 20.57 -21.65 10.65
CA GLU A 736 20.45 -22.11 12.03
C GLU A 736 19.91 -20.94 12.86
N ALA A 737 18.77 -21.15 13.50
CA ALA A 737 18.12 -20.14 14.31
C ALA A 737 18.16 -20.54 15.78
N GLU A 738 18.65 -19.63 16.60
CA GLU A 738 18.55 -19.67 18.06
C GLU A 738 17.54 -18.61 18.48
N VAL A 739 16.44 -19.03 19.10
CA VAL A 739 15.34 -18.12 19.49
C VAL A 739 15.05 -18.28 20.97
N LEU A 740 14.98 -17.15 21.67
CA LEU A 740 14.53 -17.07 23.05
C LEU A 740 13.53 -15.91 23.18
N ASN A 741 12.26 -16.25 23.35
CA ASN A 741 11.18 -15.32 23.60
C ASN A 741 10.67 -15.53 25.01
N GLN A 742 10.73 -14.48 25.85
CA GLN A 742 10.45 -14.58 27.28
C GLN A 742 9.84 -13.31 27.86
N GLY A 743 9.16 -13.46 28.98
CA GLY A 743 8.55 -12.38 29.75
C GLY A 743 9.46 -11.84 30.84
N PHE A 744 9.25 -10.58 31.21
CA PHE A 744 9.97 -9.85 32.24
C PHE A 744 9.04 -9.29 33.31
N THR A 745 9.60 -8.97 34.47
CA THR A 745 8.83 -8.45 35.62
C THR A 745 8.49 -6.97 35.48
N ASP A 746 9.30 -6.20 34.74
CA ASP A 746 9.14 -4.76 34.53
C ASP A 746 9.81 -4.30 33.21
N ASN A 747 9.72 -2.99 32.93
CA ASN A 747 10.29 -2.36 31.73
C ASN A 747 11.82 -2.19 31.74
N SER A 748 12.53 -2.70 32.75
CA SER A 748 13.99 -2.78 32.69
C SER A 748 14.46 -3.92 31.79
N PHE A 749 13.59 -4.92 31.53
CA PHE A 749 13.94 -6.15 30.81
C PHE A 749 15.18 -6.86 31.40
N THR A 750 15.43 -6.70 32.71
CA THR A 750 16.60 -7.29 33.38
C THR A 750 16.29 -8.57 34.15
N GLN A 751 15.06 -8.70 34.67
CA GLN A 751 14.63 -9.86 35.45
C GLN A 751 13.50 -10.59 34.71
N ALA A 752 13.80 -11.80 34.23
CA ALA A 752 12.80 -12.67 33.63
C ALA A 752 11.72 -13.03 34.67
N ASN A 753 10.46 -13.05 34.25
CA ASN A 753 9.32 -13.39 35.11
C ASN A 753 9.00 -14.91 35.11
N GLY A 754 9.78 -15.70 34.36
CA GLY A 754 9.63 -17.15 34.24
C GLY A 754 8.72 -17.60 33.08
N LEU A 755 8.01 -16.70 32.40
CA LEU A 755 7.28 -17.01 31.17
C LEU A 755 8.26 -17.13 30.00
N ILE A 756 8.32 -18.29 29.37
CA ILE A 756 9.09 -18.53 28.14
C ILE A 756 8.09 -18.92 27.06
N SER A 757 7.84 -18.02 26.10
CA SER A 757 6.92 -18.28 24.99
C SER A 757 7.60 -19.07 23.88
N ALA A 758 8.92 -18.93 23.69
CA ALA A 758 9.71 -19.80 22.83
C ALA A 758 11.15 -19.95 23.32
N ASN A 759 11.70 -21.15 23.21
CA ASN A 759 13.13 -21.41 23.40
C ASN A 759 13.53 -22.61 22.54
N PHE A 760 14.19 -22.37 21.41
CA PHE A 760 14.62 -23.42 20.52
C PHE A 760 15.88 -23.06 19.74
N THR A 761 16.60 -24.10 19.34
CA THR A 761 17.65 -24.04 18.33
C THR A 761 17.30 -25.02 17.23
N ASN A 762 17.03 -24.52 16.03
CA ASN A 762 16.68 -25.33 14.87
C ASN A 762 17.56 -24.99 13.67
N LYS A 763 17.80 -25.99 12.81
CA LYS A 763 18.60 -25.84 11.61
C LYS A 763 17.87 -26.46 10.43
N GLU A 764 17.88 -25.78 9.30
CA GLU A 764 17.30 -26.26 8.05
C GLU A 764 18.20 -25.92 6.85
N SER A 765 18.10 -26.71 5.78
CA SER A 765 18.85 -26.52 4.55
C SER A 765 17.97 -26.60 3.31
N TRP A 766 18.08 -25.63 2.42
CA TRP A 766 17.36 -25.60 1.14
C TRP A 766 18.32 -25.65 -0.03
N THR A 767 17.86 -26.26 -1.12
CA THR A 767 18.54 -26.24 -2.41
C THR A 767 17.64 -25.55 -3.43
N ASP A 768 18.18 -24.61 -4.18
CA ASP A 768 17.48 -23.96 -5.29
C ASP A 768 18.21 -24.17 -6.62
N VAL A 769 17.40 -24.27 -7.67
CA VAL A 769 17.84 -24.19 -9.05
C VAL A 769 17.07 -23.08 -9.76
N SER A 770 17.80 -22.08 -10.26
CA SER A 770 17.27 -20.87 -10.90
C SER A 770 17.69 -20.80 -12.37
N PRO A 771 16.88 -21.35 -13.29
CA PRO A 771 17.14 -21.30 -14.73
C PRO A 771 16.72 -19.95 -15.36
N ARG A 772 17.40 -19.63 -16.46
CA ARG A 772 17.07 -18.53 -17.37
C ARG A 772 17.23 -18.97 -18.82
N ILE A 773 16.27 -18.62 -19.66
CA ILE A 773 16.33 -18.80 -21.12
C ILE A 773 15.91 -17.48 -21.76
N SER A 774 16.65 -17.01 -22.76
CA SER A 774 16.30 -15.83 -23.57
C SER A 774 16.56 -16.08 -25.04
N LEU A 775 15.63 -15.68 -25.90
CA LEU A 775 15.83 -15.62 -27.34
C LEU A 775 15.68 -14.19 -27.80
N ASP A 776 16.71 -13.69 -28.47
CA ASP A 776 16.82 -12.31 -28.90
C ASP A 776 16.81 -12.27 -30.43
N TYR A 777 16.08 -11.31 -30.99
CA TYR A 777 16.07 -10.95 -32.40
C TYR A 777 16.51 -9.50 -32.55
N GLN A 778 17.68 -9.31 -33.15
CA GLN A 778 18.33 -8.02 -33.34
C GLN A 778 18.67 -7.84 -34.83
N PRO A 779 17.74 -7.32 -35.66
CA PRO A 779 18.00 -7.16 -37.08
C PRO A 779 19.02 -6.06 -37.42
N ASN A 780 19.25 -5.13 -36.48
CA ASN A 780 20.22 -4.04 -36.55
C ASN A 780 20.51 -3.51 -35.13
N ASP A 781 21.42 -2.54 -35.00
CA ASP A 781 21.80 -1.95 -33.71
C ASP A 781 20.68 -1.13 -33.04
N ASP A 782 19.63 -0.81 -33.79
CA ASP A 782 18.54 0.08 -33.39
C ASP A 782 17.30 -0.67 -32.90
N LEU A 783 17.24 -2.00 -33.03
CA LEU A 783 16.06 -2.76 -32.62
C LEU A 783 16.45 -4.07 -31.93
N LEU A 784 15.99 -4.23 -30.70
CA LEU A 784 15.97 -5.52 -30.01
C LEU A 784 14.53 -5.96 -29.72
N ILE A 785 14.21 -7.20 -30.11
CA ILE A 785 13.02 -7.92 -29.65
C ILE A 785 13.51 -9.15 -28.88
N TYR A 786 12.94 -9.44 -27.72
CA TYR A 786 13.35 -10.63 -26.98
C TYR A 786 12.17 -11.30 -26.29
N GLY A 787 12.26 -12.62 -26.13
CA GLY A 787 11.41 -13.39 -25.24
C GLY A 787 12.27 -14.12 -24.21
N SER A 788 11.87 -14.09 -22.94
CA SER A 788 12.64 -14.72 -21.87
C SER A 788 11.76 -15.43 -20.84
N VAL A 789 12.35 -16.44 -20.20
CA VAL A 789 11.80 -17.14 -19.04
C VAL A 789 12.88 -17.18 -17.97
N ALA A 790 12.55 -16.68 -16.78
CA ALA A 790 13.48 -16.63 -15.66
C ALA A 790 12.80 -17.00 -14.35
N LYS A 791 13.51 -17.75 -13.50
CA LYS A 791 13.10 -18.04 -12.12
C LYS A 791 14.00 -17.30 -11.13
N GLY A 792 13.39 -16.78 -10.07
CA GLY A 792 14.10 -16.33 -8.87
C GLY A 792 13.47 -16.92 -7.63
N PHE A 793 14.22 -16.91 -6.53
CA PHE A 793 13.78 -17.43 -5.24
C PHE A 793 14.25 -16.52 -4.09
N LYS A 794 13.50 -16.57 -2.99
CA LYS A 794 13.87 -15.99 -1.70
C LYS A 794 13.94 -17.15 -0.72
N SER A 795 14.98 -17.15 0.09
CA SER A 795 15.28 -18.27 0.98
C SER A 795 14.17 -18.53 2.00
N GLY A 796 14.12 -19.76 2.51
CA GLY A 796 13.34 -20.09 3.70
C GLY A 796 13.98 -19.50 4.96
N GLY A 797 13.38 -19.73 6.12
CA GLY A 797 13.89 -19.20 7.38
C GLY A 797 13.06 -19.61 8.59
N PHE A 798 13.26 -18.90 9.69
CA PHE A 798 12.61 -19.19 10.97
C PHE A 798 11.89 -17.95 11.49
N ASN A 799 10.74 -18.15 12.12
CA ASN A 799 10.02 -17.07 12.76
C ASN A 799 10.68 -16.72 14.11
N VAL A 800 11.41 -15.62 14.16
CA VAL A 800 12.08 -15.13 15.39
C VAL A 800 11.08 -14.64 16.45
N ARG A 801 9.80 -14.42 16.09
CA ARG A 801 8.70 -14.07 17.00
C ARG A 801 7.80 -15.28 17.32
N ALA A 802 8.31 -16.50 17.16
CA ALA A 802 7.59 -17.73 17.48
C ALA A 802 7.05 -17.75 18.92
N ASN A 803 6.01 -18.55 19.14
CA ASN A 803 5.42 -18.83 20.44
C ASN A 803 5.18 -20.35 20.54
N THR A 804 6.24 -21.10 20.85
CA THR A 804 6.20 -22.56 20.94
C THR A 804 5.43 -23.08 22.13
N LEU A 805 5.22 -22.24 23.16
CA LEU A 805 4.43 -22.60 24.32
C LEU A 805 2.96 -22.85 23.93
N GLN A 806 2.40 -21.97 23.10
CA GLN A 806 1.00 -22.07 22.67
C GLN A 806 0.85 -22.69 21.27
N VAL A 807 1.82 -22.46 20.38
CA VAL A 807 1.84 -22.97 19.00
C VAL A 807 3.17 -23.68 18.77
N PRO A 808 3.32 -24.96 19.17
CA PRO A 808 4.58 -25.70 19.05
C PRO A 808 5.17 -25.68 17.63
N ASP A 809 4.30 -25.67 16.62
CA ASP A 809 4.67 -25.64 15.20
C ASP A 809 5.29 -24.32 14.74
N SER A 810 5.18 -23.23 15.52
CA SER A 810 5.80 -21.93 15.20
C SER A 810 7.33 -21.94 15.20
N ALA A 811 7.97 -22.97 15.76
CA ALA A 811 9.42 -23.21 15.64
C ALA A 811 9.83 -23.92 14.34
N LYS A 812 8.88 -24.39 13.54
CA LYS A 812 9.19 -25.01 12.25
C LYS A 812 9.70 -23.96 11.26
N PRO A 813 10.65 -24.33 10.38
CA PRO A 813 11.07 -23.44 9.32
C PRO A 813 9.93 -23.17 8.34
N TYR A 814 9.92 -21.96 7.76
CA TYR A 814 9.15 -21.65 6.57
C TYR A 814 10.02 -21.88 5.32
N GLU A 815 9.40 -22.35 4.25
CA GLU A 815 10.02 -22.75 2.99
C GLU A 815 10.44 -21.56 2.10
N PRO A 816 11.32 -21.78 1.11
CA PRO A 816 11.64 -20.78 0.10
C PRO A 816 10.43 -20.43 -0.76
N GLU A 817 10.30 -19.16 -1.13
CA GLU A 817 9.31 -18.71 -2.12
C GLU A 817 9.96 -18.54 -3.50
N SER A 818 9.18 -18.64 -4.57
CA SER A 818 9.72 -18.52 -5.93
C SER A 818 8.78 -17.82 -6.90
N VAL A 819 9.38 -17.10 -7.86
CA VAL A 819 8.67 -16.48 -8.98
C VAL A 819 9.26 -16.96 -10.30
N LEU A 820 8.40 -17.53 -11.14
CA LEU A 820 8.70 -17.84 -12.55
C LEU A 820 8.04 -16.79 -13.43
N THR A 821 8.84 -16.07 -14.22
CA THR A 821 8.36 -15.01 -15.11
C THR A 821 8.60 -15.36 -16.56
N TYR A 822 7.56 -15.16 -17.38
CA TYR A 822 7.62 -15.12 -18.83
C TYR A 822 7.58 -13.65 -19.25
N GLU A 823 8.53 -13.20 -20.07
CA GLU A 823 8.64 -11.81 -20.52
C GLU A 823 8.81 -11.75 -22.04
N LEU A 824 8.14 -10.78 -22.67
CA LEU A 824 8.34 -10.39 -24.06
C LEU A 824 8.67 -8.89 -24.08
N GLY A 825 9.81 -8.53 -24.65
CA GLY A 825 10.25 -7.14 -24.70
C GLY A 825 10.59 -6.63 -26.09
N PHE A 826 10.47 -5.31 -26.24
CA PHE A 826 10.69 -4.58 -27.47
C PHE A 826 11.40 -3.26 -27.18
N LYS A 827 12.59 -3.07 -27.76
CA LYS A 827 13.49 -1.94 -27.50
C LYS A 827 14.02 -1.31 -28.80
N PRO A 828 13.26 -0.39 -29.41
CA PRO A 828 13.71 0.37 -30.57
C PRO A 828 14.44 1.65 -30.16
N THR A 829 15.44 2.03 -30.95
CA THR A 829 16.08 3.33 -31.00
C THR A 829 15.79 3.94 -32.38
N LEU A 830 15.11 5.08 -32.42
CA LEU A 830 14.71 5.73 -33.66
C LEU A 830 15.51 7.01 -33.87
N ALA A 831 16.23 7.07 -35.00
CA ALA A 831 17.01 8.23 -35.44
C ALA A 831 18.00 8.79 -34.38
N ASN A 832 18.49 7.92 -33.47
CA ASN A 832 19.28 8.30 -32.29
C ASN A 832 18.66 9.36 -31.38
N GLN A 833 17.37 9.65 -31.54
CA GLN A 833 16.65 10.70 -30.83
C GLN A 833 15.55 10.16 -29.93
N LEU A 834 15.06 8.93 -30.17
CA LEU A 834 14.00 8.31 -29.38
C LEU A 834 14.38 6.88 -29.01
N GLN A 835 14.57 6.63 -27.72
CA GLN A 835 14.70 5.28 -27.16
C GLN A 835 13.38 4.89 -26.50
N LEU A 836 12.88 3.71 -26.82
CA LEU A 836 11.72 3.11 -26.16
C LEU A 836 12.12 1.77 -25.56
N SER A 837 11.49 1.38 -24.46
CA SER A 837 11.59 0.04 -23.92
C SER A 837 10.22 -0.39 -23.41
N MET A 838 9.68 -1.46 -23.99
CA MET A 838 8.42 -2.07 -23.59
C MET A 838 8.66 -3.50 -23.13
N ALA A 839 7.99 -3.90 -22.05
CA ALA A 839 8.01 -5.27 -21.56
C ALA A 839 6.59 -5.72 -21.17
N PHE A 840 6.18 -6.88 -21.67
CA PHE A 840 4.95 -7.58 -21.31
C PHE A 840 5.35 -8.81 -20.52
N PHE A 841 4.75 -9.01 -19.34
CA PHE A 841 5.17 -10.12 -18.49
C PHE A 841 4.01 -10.81 -17.78
N LEU A 842 4.24 -12.07 -17.45
CA LEU A 842 3.39 -12.92 -16.63
C LEU A 842 4.28 -13.65 -15.61
N SER A 843 4.05 -13.38 -14.34
CA SER A 843 4.77 -13.95 -13.21
C SER A 843 3.86 -14.87 -12.41
N GLN A 844 4.32 -16.09 -12.16
CA GLN A 844 3.70 -17.07 -11.28
C GLN A 844 4.47 -17.10 -9.97
N TYR A 845 3.82 -16.74 -8.87
CA TYR A 845 4.41 -16.64 -7.54
C TYR A 845 3.90 -17.80 -6.66
N LYS A 846 4.83 -18.60 -6.14
CA LYS A 846 4.55 -19.76 -5.30
C LYS A 846 5.14 -19.59 -3.91
N ASP A 847 4.45 -20.18 -2.93
CA ASP A 847 4.86 -20.28 -1.53
C ASP A 847 5.19 -18.92 -0.92
N ILE A 848 4.40 -17.90 -1.27
CA ILE A 848 4.56 -16.51 -0.81
C ILE A 848 4.63 -16.50 0.71
N GLN A 849 5.74 -15.96 1.22
CA GLN A 849 5.96 -15.78 2.63
C GLN A 849 5.21 -14.54 3.12
N LEU A 850 4.30 -14.74 4.07
CA LEU A 850 3.45 -13.70 4.62
C LEU A 850 3.77 -13.49 6.09
N SER A 851 4.04 -12.24 6.48
CA SER A 851 4.07 -11.81 7.88
C SER A 851 2.67 -11.37 8.29
N ILE A 852 2.03 -12.13 9.17
CA ILE A 852 0.67 -11.93 9.64
C ILE A 852 0.62 -12.07 11.17
N PHE A 853 -0.50 -11.70 11.78
CA PHE A 853 -0.77 -12.10 13.16
C PHE A 853 -1.72 -13.28 13.13
N THR A 854 -1.33 -14.38 13.78
CA THR A 854 -2.17 -15.57 13.92
C THR A 854 -2.76 -15.60 15.32
N GLY A 855 -4.08 -15.72 15.39
CA GLY A 855 -4.79 -15.89 16.66
C GLY A 855 -4.48 -17.25 17.30
N VAL A 856 -4.41 -17.27 18.62
CA VAL A 856 -4.13 -18.44 19.43
C VAL A 856 -5.36 -18.70 20.29
N ASP A 857 -5.83 -19.94 20.28
CA ASP A 857 -6.85 -20.47 21.17
C ASP A 857 -6.13 -21.27 22.27
N SER A 858 -5.90 -20.64 23.42
CA SER A 858 -5.03 -21.19 24.46
C SER A 858 -5.70 -22.27 25.33
N ASP A 859 -7.02 -22.36 25.34
CA ASP A 859 -7.81 -23.34 26.09
C ASP A 859 -8.62 -24.30 25.20
N ASN A 860 -8.49 -24.17 23.88
CA ASN A 860 -9.08 -25.01 22.85
C ASN A 860 -10.63 -24.97 22.90
N ASP A 861 -11.21 -23.83 23.29
CA ASP A 861 -12.65 -23.59 23.38
C ASP A 861 -13.28 -23.14 22.05
N GLY A 862 -12.44 -22.92 21.03
CA GLY A 862 -12.81 -22.44 19.70
C GLY A 862 -12.76 -20.92 19.53
N ASN A 863 -12.34 -20.17 20.55
CA ASN A 863 -12.14 -18.72 20.52
C ASN A 863 -10.65 -18.40 20.68
N ASN A 864 -10.13 -17.54 19.80
CA ASN A 864 -8.77 -17.06 19.97
C ASN A 864 -8.71 -16.04 21.13
N ASP A 865 -8.00 -16.36 22.19
CA ASP A 865 -7.77 -15.53 23.37
C ASP A 865 -6.35 -14.92 23.41
N GLY A 866 -5.50 -15.27 22.45
CA GLY A 866 -4.18 -14.69 22.22
C GLY A 866 -3.86 -14.46 20.74
N PHE A 867 -2.66 -13.93 20.47
CA PHE A 867 -2.10 -13.83 19.12
C PHE A 867 -0.57 -13.83 19.17
N PHE A 868 0.07 -14.18 18.06
CA PHE A 868 1.51 -14.00 17.88
C PHE A 868 1.83 -13.52 16.47
N GLY A 869 3.00 -12.91 16.29
CA GLY A 869 3.51 -12.55 14.97
C GLY A 869 3.96 -13.81 14.24
N ASP A 870 3.22 -14.20 13.21
CA ASP A 870 3.41 -15.43 12.46
C ASP A 870 4.00 -15.15 11.08
N PHE A 871 4.80 -16.08 10.58
CA PHE A 871 5.50 -15.97 9.30
C PHE A 871 5.43 -17.29 8.54
N THR A 872 4.60 -17.36 7.50
CA THR A 872 4.23 -18.64 6.87
C THR A 872 4.21 -18.56 5.34
N ASN A 873 4.43 -19.71 4.67
CA ASN A 873 4.20 -19.88 3.24
C ASN A 873 2.71 -20.11 2.99
N ALA A 874 1.94 -19.05 3.04
CA ALA A 874 0.48 -19.14 2.97
C ALA A 874 -0.10 -18.61 1.66
N GLY A 875 0.71 -18.17 0.70
CA GLY A 875 0.20 -17.56 -0.53
C GLY A 875 0.65 -18.20 -1.84
N ARG A 876 -0.23 -18.16 -2.84
CA ARG A 876 0.12 -18.27 -4.26
C ARG A 876 -0.45 -17.08 -4.99
N GLY A 877 0.26 -16.57 -5.99
CA GLY A 877 -0.10 -15.35 -6.69
C GLY A 877 0.20 -15.39 -8.17
N ARG A 878 -0.51 -14.55 -8.92
CA ARG A 878 -0.24 -14.28 -10.32
C ARG A 878 -0.18 -12.78 -10.53
N ILE A 879 0.90 -12.35 -11.18
CA ILE A 879 1.10 -10.95 -11.54
C ILE A 879 1.28 -10.88 -13.04
N ARG A 880 0.50 -10.06 -13.72
CA ARG A 880 0.70 -9.76 -15.14
C ARG A 880 0.72 -8.27 -15.35
N GLY A 881 1.52 -7.81 -16.30
CA GLY A 881 1.67 -6.38 -16.51
C GLY A 881 2.32 -5.99 -17.80
N VAL A 882 2.29 -4.68 -18.03
CA VAL A 882 2.97 -3.99 -19.11
C VAL A 882 3.78 -2.87 -18.51
N GLU A 883 5.05 -2.80 -18.85
CA GLU A 883 5.96 -1.71 -18.50
C GLU A 883 6.42 -1.00 -19.77
N PHE A 884 6.57 0.32 -19.67
CA PHE A 884 7.00 1.20 -20.74
C PHE A 884 7.97 2.23 -20.17
N ASP A 885 9.10 2.43 -20.84
CA ASP A 885 10.07 3.49 -20.60
C ASP A 885 10.35 4.20 -21.93
N TYR A 886 10.53 5.51 -21.89
CA TYR A 886 10.95 6.27 -23.06
C TYR A 886 11.91 7.41 -22.72
N LEU A 887 12.78 7.73 -23.68
CA LEU A 887 13.63 8.91 -23.70
C LEU A 887 13.62 9.51 -25.10
N TRP A 888 13.21 10.76 -25.21
CA TRP A 888 13.09 11.50 -26.45
C TRP A 888 13.86 12.82 -26.39
N THR A 889 14.75 13.05 -27.34
CA THR A 889 15.52 14.28 -27.53
C THR A 889 15.23 14.86 -28.92
N PRO A 890 14.08 15.52 -29.13
CA PRO A 890 13.68 16.06 -30.45
C PRO A 890 14.57 17.21 -30.97
N GLY A 891 15.59 17.62 -30.21
CA GLY A 891 16.47 18.73 -30.53
C GLY A 891 16.03 20.06 -29.93
N GLN A 892 16.78 21.12 -30.25
CA GLN A 892 16.57 22.48 -29.74
C GLN A 892 16.58 22.55 -28.20
N GLY A 893 17.37 21.71 -27.52
CA GLY A 893 17.42 21.67 -26.06
C GLY A 893 16.19 21.06 -25.38
N TRP A 894 15.28 20.40 -26.10
CA TRP A 894 14.18 19.66 -25.48
C TRP A 894 14.57 18.22 -25.18
N ARG A 895 14.21 17.75 -23.99
CA ARG A 895 14.34 16.35 -23.57
C ARG A 895 13.08 15.93 -22.83
N LEU A 896 12.50 14.80 -23.21
CA LEU A 896 11.32 14.22 -22.58
C LEU A 896 11.66 12.79 -22.18
N TRP A 897 11.34 12.40 -20.96
CA TRP A 897 11.50 11.02 -20.53
C TRP A 897 10.44 10.69 -19.51
N GLY A 898 10.17 9.41 -19.36
CA GLY A 898 9.14 8.97 -18.46
C GLY A 898 8.93 7.50 -18.59
N ASN A 899 8.03 7.02 -17.76
CA ASN A 899 7.78 5.62 -17.63
C ASN A 899 6.33 5.36 -17.23
N ALA A 900 5.84 4.17 -17.50
CA ALA A 900 4.50 3.75 -17.12
C ALA A 900 4.47 2.25 -16.85
N ALA A 901 3.64 1.85 -15.90
CA ALA A 901 3.38 0.47 -15.55
C ALA A 901 1.89 0.24 -15.31
N TYR A 902 1.37 -0.82 -15.91
CA TYR A 902 0.06 -1.38 -15.57
C TYR A 902 0.24 -2.77 -14.98
N LEU A 903 -0.26 -2.99 -13.76
CA LEU A 903 -0.11 -4.25 -13.01
C LEU A 903 -1.48 -4.81 -12.61
N ASP A 904 -1.69 -6.11 -12.87
CA ASP A 904 -2.80 -6.89 -12.35
C ASP A 904 -2.25 -8.05 -11.53
N ALA A 905 -2.13 -7.81 -10.22
CA ALA A 905 -1.66 -8.77 -9.21
C ALA A 905 -2.85 -9.33 -8.43
N GLN A 906 -2.94 -10.65 -8.34
CA GLN A 906 -4.03 -11.36 -7.67
C GLN A 906 -3.48 -12.55 -6.89
N TYR A 907 -3.97 -12.75 -5.66
CA TYR A 907 -3.76 -14.01 -4.97
C TYR A 907 -4.60 -15.09 -5.66
N GLN A 908 -3.99 -16.23 -5.92
CA GLN A 908 -4.67 -17.46 -6.31
C GLN A 908 -4.99 -18.30 -5.06
N GLU A 909 -4.19 -18.14 -4.02
CA GLU A 909 -4.35 -18.76 -2.71
C GLU A 909 -3.81 -17.81 -1.65
N TYR A 910 -4.53 -17.68 -0.54
CA TYR A 910 -4.10 -16.97 0.66
C TYR A 910 -4.67 -17.72 1.86
N MET A 911 -3.90 -18.58 2.51
CA MET A 911 -4.36 -19.39 3.63
C MET A 911 -4.22 -18.61 4.94
N SER A 912 -5.29 -18.54 5.72
CA SER A 912 -5.27 -17.99 7.07
C SER A 912 -6.25 -18.76 7.94
N GLY A 913 -5.80 -19.28 9.08
CA GLY A 913 -6.62 -20.16 9.94
C GLY A 913 -7.17 -21.38 9.21
N GLY A 914 -6.44 -21.93 8.23
CA GLY A 914 -6.90 -23.05 7.40
C GLY A 914 -7.93 -22.69 6.32
N VAL A 915 -8.30 -21.42 6.16
CA VAL A 915 -9.27 -20.94 5.16
C VAL A 915 -8.54 -20.18 4.04
N ASN A 916 -8.93 -20.43 2.78
CA ASN A 916 -8.44 -19.66 1.64
C ASN A 916 -9.21 -18.34 1.50
N LEU A 917 -8.52 -17.22 1.72
CA LEU A 917 -9.01 -15.85 1.63
C LEU A 917 -8.55 -15.11 0.36
N ALA A 918 -8.09 -15.82 -0.67
CA ALA A 918 -7.53 -15.21 -1.88
C ALA A 918 -8.47 -14.17 -2.53
N ASP A 919 -9.78 -14.45 -2.59
CA ASP A 919 -10.79 -13.55 -3.19
C ASP A 919 -11.06 -12.30 -2.34
N GLN A 920 -10.55 -12.25 -1.11
CA GLN A 920 -10.75 -11.16 -0.15
C GLN A 920 -9.47 -10.35 0.08
N LYS A 921 -8.34 -10.76 -0.49
CA LYS A 921 -7.02 -10.15 -0.23
C LYS A 921 -6.44 -9.53 -1.51
N GLU A 922 -5.98 -8.29 -1.39
CA GLU A 922 -5.18 -7.58 -2.39
C GLU A 922 -3.68 -7.65 -2.08
N PHE A 923 -2.83 -7.56 -3.10
CA PHE A 923 -1.38 -7.44 -2.90
C PHE A 923 -1.02 -6.10 -2.24
N THR A 924 -0.08 -6.12 -1.30
CA THR A 924 0.42 -4.92 -0.62
C THR A 924 1.24 -4.05 -1.59
N ASP A 925 0.95 -2.75 -1.58
CA ASP A 925 1.66 -1.69 -2.30
C ASP A 925 1.81 -1.91 -3.83
N VAL A 926 0.80 -2.50 -4.47
CA VAL A 926 0.76 -2.71 -5.93
C VAL A 926 -0.24 -1.75 -6.59
N PRO A 927 0.20 -0.58 -7.10
CA PRO A 927 -0.69 0.30 -7.85
C PRO A 927 -1.03 -0.35 -9.20
N LYS A 928 -2.31 -0.36 -9.58
CA LYS A 928 -2.75 -0.90 -10.88
C LYS A 928 -2.18 -0.11 -12.05
N LEU A 929 -2.12 1.22 -11.93
CA LEU A 929 -1.46 2.10 -12.86
C LEU A 929 -0.52 3.04 -12.10
N ALA A 930 0.71 3.13 -12.56
CA ALA A 930 1.67 4.14 -12.13
C ALA A 930 2.42 4.68 -13.34
N TYR A 931 2.66 5.98 -13.41
CA TYR A 931 3.44 6.59 -14.48
C TYR A 931 4.15 7.85 -14.02
N SER A 932 5.24 8.17 -14.70
CA SER A 932 5.92 9.46 -14.60
C SER A 932 6.15 10.07 -15.97
N PHE A 933 6.05 11.39 -16.03
CA PHE A 933 6.29 12.19 -17.21
C PHE A 933 7.21 13.34 -16.82
N ASN A 934 8.33 13.47 -17.52
CA ASN A 934 9.31 14.50 -17.30
C ASN A 934 9.57 15.25 -18.60
N ILE A 935 9.64 16.57 -18.50
CA ILE A 935 9.98 17.45 -19.61
C ILE A 935 11.08 18.41 -19.15
N GLN A 936 12.09 18.54 -19.99
CA GLN A 936 13.19 19.47 -19.80
C GLN A 936 13.35 20.38 -21.00
N LYS A 937 13.66 21.63 -20.70
CA LYS A 937 14.12 22.62 -21.66
C LYS A 937 15.49 23.14 -21.25
N LEU A 938 16.44 23.08 -22.17
CA LEU A 938 17.77 23.68 -22.10
C LEU A 938 17.79 24.98 -22.91
N TRP A 939 18.32 26.03 -22.31
CA TRP A 939 18.64 27.30 -22.97
C TRP A 939 20.14 27.56 -22.84
N SER A 940 20.81 27.78 -23.96
CA SER A 940 22.21 28.18 -23.99
C SER A 940 22.30 29.69 -24.16
N TRP A 941 22.94 30.40 -23.22
CA TRP A 941 23.11 31.85 -23.26
C TRP A 941 24.48 32.22 -23.80
N ASN A 942 24.54 32.65 -25.06
CA ASN A 942 25.75 33.15 -25.72
C ASN A 942 26.98 32.23 -25.54
N ASN A 943 26.75 30.92 -25.46
CA ASN A 943 27.76 29.89 -25.13
C ASN A 943 28.47 30.07 -23.77
N SER A 944 28.05 31.01 -22.93
CA SER A 944 28.67 31.34 -21.63
C SER A 944 28.07 30.54 -20.47
N ALA A 945 26.82 30.13 -20.59
CA ALA A 945 26.11 29.33 -19.59
C ALA A 945 24.91 28.61 -20.21
N GLU A 946 24.49 27.54 -19.56
CA GLU A 946 23.30 26.76 -19.84
C GLU A 946 22.35 26.85 -18.66
N LEU A 947 21.09 27.17 -18.94
CA LEU A 947 19.99 27.01 -18.00
C LEU A 947 19.17 25.81 -18.44
N SER A 948 18.92 24.88 -17.53
CA SER A 948 17.92 23.84 -17.73
C SER A 948 16.76 24.02 -16.76
N ALA A 949 15.53 23.87 -17.26
CA ALA A 949 14.34 23.74 -16.45
C ALA A 949 13.73 22.36 -16.69
N THR A 950 13.53 21.61 -15.62
CA THR A 950 12.87 20.30 -15.61
C THR A 950 11.56 20.40 -14.85
N LEU A 951 10.49 19.85 -15.42
CA LEU A 951 9.21 19.63 -14.75
C LEU A 951 8.92 18.13 -14.76
N SER A 952 8.59 17.59 -13.60
CA SER A 952 8.33 16.17 -13.40
C SER A 952 6.96 15.97 -12.75
N TYR A 953 6.11 15.17 -13.37
CA TYR A 953 4.83 14.76 -12.82
C TYR A 953 4.77 13.25 -12.68
N GLN A 954 4.35 12.77 -11.52
CA GLN A 954 4.15 11.36 -11.25
C GLN A 954 2.73 11.11 -10.77
N TRP A 955 2.15 9.98 -11.16
CA TRP A 955 0.85 9.51 -10.73
C TRP A 955 0.94 8.06 -10.30
N ARG A 956 0.21 7.71 -9.24
CA ARG A 956 -0.05 6.32 -8.90
C ARG A 956 -1.47 6.13 -8.39
N ASP A 957 -2.05 5.00 -8.79
CA ASP A 957 -3.36 4.57 -8.33
C ASP A 957 -3.37 4.21 -6.85
N GLU A 958 -4.57 3.96 -6.32
CA GLU A 958 -4.75 3.54 -4.93
C GLU A 958 -4.06 2.21 -4.63
N VAL A 959 -3.58 2.07 -3.39
CA VAL A 959 -2.89 0.86 -2.91
C VAL A 959 -3.30 0.51 -1.48
N GLN A 960 -3.08 -0.75 -1.11
CA GLN A 960 -3.09 -1.21 0.28
C GLN A 960 -1.66 -1.15 0.83
N PRO A 961 -1.31 -0.19 1.70
CA PRO A 961 0.07 -0.05 2.16
C PRO A 961 0.43 -0.96 3.34
N VAL A 962 -0.53 -1.77 3.82
CA VAL A 962 -0.37 -2.71 4.94
C VAL A 962 -1.04 -4.06 4.60
N THR A 963 -0.45 -5.16 5.10
CA THR A 963 -0.87 -6.54 4.78
C THR A 963 -2.25 -6.92 5.33
N ASN A 964 -2.68 -6.33 6.45
CA ASN A 964 -4.02 -6.56 7.00
C ASN A 964 -5.13 -5.78 6.27
N GLN A 965 -4.79 -4.89 5.33
CA GLN A 965 -5.72 -4.17 4.45
C GLN A 965 -6.73 -3.29 5.20
N SER A 966 -6.27 -2.68 6.30
CA SER A 966 -7.00 -1.65 7.03
C SER A 966 -7.59 -0.60 6.10
N VAL A 967 -8.91 -0.41 6.15
CA VAL A 967 -9.63 0.47 5.22
C VAL A 967 -9.29 1.94 5.49
N LEU A 968 -9.01 2.31 6.74
CA LEU A 968 -8.52 3.62 7.13
C LEU A 968 -7.07 3.86 6.69
N LEU A 969 -6.23 2.83 6.59
CA LEU A 969 -4.85 2.94 6.08
C LEU A 969 -4.74 2.82 4.56
N LYS A 970 -5.80 2.47 3.84
CA LYS A 970 -5.80 2.44 2.37
C LYS A 970 -5.40 3.81 1.80
N GLN A 971 -4.35 3.84 0.97
CA GLN A 971 -3.84 5.07 0.37
C GLN A 971 -4.56 5.34 -0.96
N PRO A 972 -5.30 6.47 -1.10
CA PRO A 972 -5.93 6.85 -2.37
C PRO A 972 -4.92 7.17 -3.46
N ALA A 973 -5.37 7.10 -4.71
CA ALA A 973 -4.60 7.58 -5.86
C ALA A 973 -4.18 9.04 -5.68
N PHE A 974 -2.94 9.35 -6.03
CA PHE A 974 -2.36 10.69 -5.90
C PHE A 974 -1.32 10.93 -7.00
N GLY A 975 -0.97 12.19 -7.20
CA GLY A 975 0.15 12.56 -8.06
C GLY A 975 0.98 13.68 -7.46
N LEU A 976 2.28 13.66 -7.72
CA LEU A 976 3.25 14.65 -7.22
C LEU A 976 3.84 15.43 -8.40
N LEU A 977 4.04 16.72 -8.19
CA LEU A 977 4.67 17.64 -9.15
C LEU A 977 5.97 18.15 -8.56
N ASN A 978 7.07 17.98 -9.29
CA ASN A 978 8.39 18.47 -8.92
C ASN A 978 8.93 19.39 -10.03
N ALA A 979 9.81 20.31 -9.68
CA ALA A 979 10.48 21.19 -10.63
C ALA A 979 11.94 21.42 -10.23
N THR A 980 12.80 21.55 -11.23
CA THR A 980 14.22 21.86 -11.01
C THR A 980 14.67 22.91 -12.02
N LEU A 981 15.36 23.95 -11.54
CA LEU A 981 16.11 24.89 -12.36
C LEU A 981 17.60 24.67 -12.10
N LEU A 982 18.40 24.42 -13.13
CA LEU A 982 19.84 24.18 -13.00
C LEU A 982 20.60 25.11 -13.95
N LEU A 983 21.46 25.94 -13.37
CA LEU A 983 22.40 26.80 -14.06
C LEU A 983 23.79 26.16 -14.09
N THR A 984 24.33 25.97 -15.28
CA THR A 984 25.68 25.43 -15.53
C THR A 984 26.45 26.40 -16.41
N PRO A 985 27.52 27.05 -15.93
CA PRO A 985 28.40 27.90 -16.74
C PRO A 985 29.20 27.05 -17.75
N GLN A 986 29.73 27.71 -18.77
CA GLN A 986 30.53 27.06 -19.82
C GLN A 986 31.75 26.32 -19.27
N ASP A 987 32.42 26.88 -18.26
CA ASP A 987 33.59 26.26 -17.62
C ASP A 987 33.23 25.05 -16.76
N SER A 988 31.94 24.84 -16.47
CA SER A 988 31.40 23.77 -15.64
C SER A 988 32.02 23.64 -14.24
N HIS A 989 32.78 24.64 -13.78
CA HIS A 989 33.46 24.62 -12.48
C HIS A 989 32.49 24.81 -11.32
N TRP A 990 31.34 25.44 -11.56
CA TRP A 990 30.30 25.55 -10.56
C TRP A 990 28.93 25.30 -11.16
N ARG A 991 27.96 24.94 -10.32
CA ARG A 991 26.55 24.82 -10.72
C ARG A 991 25.66 25.33 -9.60
N LEU A 992 24.52 25.90 -9.97
CA LEU A 992 23.47 26.31 -9.03
C LEU A 992 22.17 25.63 -9.43
N ALA A 993 21.56 24.89 -8.52
CA ALA A 993 20.26 24.25 -8.73
C ALA A 993 19.24 24.73 -7.71
N LEU A 994 18.04 25.07 -8.16
CA LEU A 994 16.85 25.26 -7.33
C LEU A 994 15.92 24.07 -7.57
N GLU A 995 15.78 23.23 -6.58
CA GLU A 995 15.01 21.99 -6.60
C GLU A 995 13.74 22.18 -5.77
N ALA A 996 12.58 21.83 -6.30
CA ALA A 996 11.31 21.84 -5.59
C ALA A 996 10.62 20.48 -5.73
N LYS A 997 10.33 19.82 -4.61
CA LYS A 997 9.64 18.53 -4.57
C LYS A 997 8.26 18.69 -3.94
N ASN A 998 7.29 17.91 -4.42
CA ASN A 998 5.90 17.94 -3.98
C ASN A 998 5.33 19.39 -3.97
N LEU A 999 5.41 20.11 -5.08
CA LEU A 999 4.99 21.51 -5.21
C LEU A 999 3.54 21.75 -4.76
N GLY A 1000 2.67 20.76 -4.95
CA GLY A 1000 1.27 20.79 -4.53
C GLY A 1000 1.04 20.54 -3.04
N ASP A 1001 2.08 20.23 -2.28
CA ASP A 1001 2.03 19.79 -0.88
C ASP A 1001 0.98 18.70 -0.64
N VAL A 1002 0.95 17.75 -1.57
CA VAL A 1002 -0.01 16.65 -1.58
C VAL A 1002 0.30 15.73 -0.41
N GLU A 1003 -0.74 15.45 0.39
CA GLU A 1003 -0.69 14.48 1.47
C GLU A 1003 -0.83 13.05 0.92
N TYR A 1004 0.12 12.19 1.28
CA TYR A 1004 0.06 10.77 0.95
C TYR A 1004 0.74 9.93 2.02
N ARG A 1005 0.16 8.77 2.30
CA ARG A 1005 0.69 7.76 3.20
C ARG A 1005 1.56 6.78 2.44
N THR A 1006 2.61 6.36 3.12
CA THR A 1006 3.54 5.33 2.62
C THR A 1006 3.26 3.99 3.28
N THR A 1007 2.89 3.99 4.56
CA THR A 1007 2.61 2.78 5.36
C THR A 1007 1.91 3.15 6.68
N GLY A 1008 1.69 2.18 7.57
CA GLY A 1008 1.01 2.36 8.85
C GLY A 1008 0.98 1.10 9.71
N TYR A 1009 0.38 1.21 10.89
CA TYR A 1009 0.04 0.10 11.76
C TYR A 1009 -1.43 0.13 12.12
N ASP A 1010 -2.05 -1.04 12.09
CA ASP A 1010 -3.41 -1.27 12.57
C ASP A 1010 -3.38 -2.48 13.50
N LEU A 1011 -3.58 -2.22 14.80
CA LEU A 1011 -3.65 -3.23 15.85
C LEU A 1011 -5.08 -3.36 16.40
N THR A 1012 -6.09 -2.83 15.68
CA THR A 1012 -7.50 -2.82 16.12
C THR A 1012 -8.13 -4.22 16.19
N ASP A 1013 -7.64 -5.15 15.37
CA ASP A 1013 -8.00 -6.56 15.41
C ASP A 1013 -7.33 -7.31 16.57
N SER A 1014 -6.23 -6.77 17.12
CA SER A 1014 -5.49 -7.32 18.27
C SER A 1014 -5.99 -6.80 19.62
N GLY A 1015 -7.12 -6.10 19.65
CA GLY A 1015 -7.73 -5.57 20.88
C GLY A 1015 -7.25 -4.19 21.31
N PHE A 1016 -6.29 -3.59 20.61
CA PHE A 1016 -5.79 -2.24 20.88
C PHE A 1016 -6.45 -1.22 19.94
N PRO A 1017 -7.07 -0.10 20.41
CA PRO A 1017 -7.55 1.00 19.57
C PRO A 1017 -6.41 1.82 18.90
N ILE A 1018 -5.36 1.13 18.46
CA ILE A 1018 -4.18 1.71 17.86
C ILE A 1018 -4.26 1.59 16.34
N LEU A 1019 -4.23 2.75 15.70
CA LEU A 1019 -4.21 2.87 14.25
C LEU A 1019 -3.43 4.12 13.86
N ILE A 1020 -2.28 3.95 13.22
CA ILE A 1020 -1.37 5.05 12.87
C ILE A 1020 -0.93 4.98 11.41
N GLY A 1021 -0.79 6.14 10.76
CA GLY A 1021 -0.34 6.29 9.38
C GLY A 1021 0.95 7.11 9.29
N TYR A 1022 1.91 6.61 8.50
CA TYR A 1022 3.15 7.32 8.18
C TYR A 1022 3.04 8.01 6.82
N TYR A 1023 3.42 9.27 6.77
CA TYR A 1023 3.30 10.11 5.57
C TYR A 1023 4.63 10.19 4.82
N GLY A 1024 4.55 10.46 3.52
CA GLY A 1024 5.72 10.84 2.73
C GLY A 1024 6.08 12.31 2.91
N ASN A 1025 7.15 12.75 2.27
CA ASN A 1025 7.71 14.07 2.52
C ASN A 1025 6.75 15.21 2.10
N PRO A 1026 6.71 16.31 2.87
CA PRO A 1026 5.96 17.50 2.52
C PRO A 1026 6.59 18.21 1.31
N ARG A 1027 6.03 19.36 0.91
CA ARG A 1027 6.71 20.22 -0.06
C ARG A 1027 8.09 20.65 0.48
N THR A 1028 9.13 20.44 -0.31
CA THR A 1028 10.48 20.95 0.00
C THR A 1028 11.03 21.79 -1.13
N LEU A 1029 11.83 22.80 -0.76
CA LEU A 1029 12.59 23.66 -1.65
C LEU A 1029 14.06 23.61 -1.21
N THR A 1030 14.96 23.35 -2.15
CA THR A 1030 16.39 23.22 -1.89
C THR A 1030 17.17 24.03 -2.91
N LEU A 1031 18.06 24.91 -2.45
CA LEU A 1031 19.08 25.57 -3.24
C LEU A 1031 20.39 24.81 -3.07
N ARG A 1032 20.94 24.28 -4.16
CA ARG A 1032 22.19 23.54 -4.18
C ARG A 1032 23.25 24.30 -4.96
N ALA A 1033 24.42 24.43 -4.37
CA ALA A 1033 25.62 24.93 -5.01
C ALA A 1033 26.64 23.79 -5.11
N THR A 1034 27.14 23.56 -6.31
CA THR A 1034 28.18 22.59 -6.59
C THR A 1034 29.41 23.32 -7.11
N TYR A 1035 30.59 22.93 -6.65
CA TYR A 1035 31.86 23.35 -7.22
C TYR A 1035 32.69 22.12 -7.57
N GLN A 1036 33.24 22.08 -8.77
CA GLN A 1036 34.09 21.00 -9.27
C GLN A 1036 35.41 21.58 -9.80
N PHE A 1037 36.51 21.04 -9.27
CA PHE A 1037 37.89 21.30 -9.68
C PHE A 1037 38.42 20.14 -10.53
#